data_AF-A0A937TE05-F1
#
_entry.id   AF-A0A937TE05-F1
#
_cell.length_a   1.000
_cell.length_b   1.000
_cell.length_c   1.000
_cell.angle_alpha   90.00
_cell.angle_beta   90.00
_cell.angle_gamma   90.00
#
_symmetry.space_group_name_H-M   'P 1'
#
loop_
_entity.id
_entity.type
_entity.pdbx_description
1 polymer ?
#
loop_
_entity_poly.entity_id
_entity_poly.type
_entity_poly.pdbx_seq_one_letter_code
_entity_poly.pdbx_strand_id
1 'polypeptide(L)'
;MSTHVQSESNQLSRLDIPGFEVLERIGSGGMAVVWQARQLSLDRIVAIKVLSSHLSADADDIERFKTEAQAEAKLKHPGIVQVYDANVEAGLCYIVQEFVDGYSVGDWIRRKGALSEEDALLVAGYITDALAYAWETAGVIHCDIKPDNILIDADGSPKVTDLGLARTISAMTDDRVSNEVMGTPAYMSPEQIQGFTNLDCRTDIYSLGAMLYQCITGKMLFQGNAEEAVMEKQLGEQVPAPQEVSKELSSAVCGLVEKMLAKDRDDRYQDWETVRIDITRAKSGLPPVEPLKKAGLSTVEHTPMPLVVHAPTGALHAKRPQKRHSPLLPVLATLMAGIVGVMAGMWGYGKLMERVAPEEVEATGDVPAATTRSVRSADKRPQKLLEQARKWRADNPGDYQGAENCYRRVMVIGAGTEFAQRAADELEQMRAEREEMARAVVQELTDRVAPMVEREEFLEAAQVYIDYDGTMAVETADTRAQRAAELRTRHEDMERRDRMAEVEQREWKKTVLDDVAAALLTDGLAEGQRILRDASAEAVDEDQALSLSKLDQILADAADTDTEIVESFVAQAGQVVEVAMKAGTRKVKVVGAKDGVVYARLVTSVNGVSVELQIHPSDLAAGERLARMGSDDDPDVALAKGLMAWRAGAMDYARRFWGQTDPMISDRLVASVNERSATDSEKEAETDLIHLLRSLGLPFEDSYSKEVALIQLRSISLNSSDGDRVEMAVARYRQQHGETVFGRENDVVLRAVLEAVGMAALKESRYKTGLKATDALTVGTVMDALRAANPNLANHEVIISESNDDKITAIQIESSELRDLSPLGACSDLMALTLACPGLRDLSGISGVPLISLSILESDVQDISALRRMPLTELQIEESPVRDLIPLRGKSLATLSVANTRVGDLRGLMGMPLVKLDISGTPVKRLDFLRRMPLEEFSLAGTKVSDLSLVRSLPVKRLDASETMIKDLSFVTGSQIEDLTVSRTAVGSLSGLRGSNVRALYINGTRLRSLTGLDGVNLEHLDISDTEVSNLEPLRGLPLRSLAIDSTPVRNLDVLRSLPIVHLSCRNLGTSDYSALKGLRIESISIADLASARDILKTMPNLTVVNGFEIRAGAVENRDEDRAIDRRPPIRKPGGGLRRQM
;
A
#
# COMPACT_ATOMS: atom_id res chain seq x y z
N MET A 1 22.74 -37.19 21.63
CA MET A 1 23.48 -36.19 20.83
C MET A 1 23.78 -36.67 19.42
N SER A 2 24.12 -37.95 19.19
CA SER A 2 24.40 -38.48 17.84
C SER A 2 23.17 -38.67 16.94
N THR A 3 21.95 -38.74 17.49
CA THR A 3 20.71 -38.94 16.71
C THR A 3 20.11 -37.65 16.15
N HIS A 4 20.44 -36.46 16.69
CA HIS A 4 19.95 -35.19 16.18
C HIS A 4 20.80 -34.63 15.03
N VAL A 5 22.11 -34.85 15.08
CA VAL A 5 23.03 -34.40 14.03
C VAL A 5 22.80 -35.17 12.71
N GLN A 6 22.40 -36.45 12.79
CA GLN A 6 22.07 -37.25 11.59
C GLN A 6 20.75 -36.84 10.93
N SER A 7 19.78 -36.26 11.67
CA SER A 7 18.52 -35.77 11.07
C SER A 7 18.67 -34.41 10.39
N GLU A 8 19.55 -33.53 10.89
CA GLU A 8 19.82 -32.21 10.30
C GLU A 8 20.66 -32.30 9.01
N SER A 9 21.67 -33.19 8.95
CA SER A 9 22.44 -33.41 7.72
C SER A 9 21.61 -34.01 6.58
N ASN A 10 20.55 -34.78 6.88
CA ASN A 10 19.65 -35.37 5.88
C ASN A 10 18.65 -34.36 5.28
N GLN A 11 18.35 -33.24 5.97
CA GLN A 11 17.52 -32.16 5.41
C GLN A 11 18.34 -31.17 4.58
N LEU A 12 19.62 -30.95 4.93
CA LEU A 12 20.56 -30.12 4.16
C LEU A 12 20.86 -30.69 2.76
N SER A 13 20.87 -32.02 2.62
CA SER A 13 21.11 -32.70 1.35
C SER A 13 19.91 -32.73 0.40
N ARG A 14 18.76 -32.13 0.77
CA ARG A 14 17.49 -32.14 0.00
C ARG A 14 17.11 -30.79 -0.64
N LEU A 15 17.94 -29.76 -0.48
CA LEU A 15 17.72 -28.44 -1.08
C LEU A 15 18.83 -28.16 -2.06
N ASP A 16 18.81 -28.84 -3.21
CA ASP A 16 19.66 -28.51 -4.33
C ASP A 16 19.05 -27.32 -5.10
N ILE A 17 19.38 -26.11 -4.64
CA ILE A 17 18.93 -24.86 -5.26
C ILE A 17 20.01 -24.39 -6.23
N PRO A 18 19.79 -24.43 -7.56
CA PRO A 18 20.82 -24.14 -8.55
C PRO A 18 21.51 -22.78 -8.32
N GLY A 19 22.84 -22.79 -8.29
CA GLY A 19 23.65 -21.60 -8.06
C GLY A 19 23.82 -21.22 -6.59
N PHE A 20 23.32 -22.02 -5.64
CA PHE A 20 23.47 -21.81 -4.21
C PHE A 20 24.01 -23.07 -3.51
N GLU A 21 24.98 -22.89 -2.62
CA GLU A 21 25.44 -23.91 -1.67
C GLU A 21 24.68 -23.71 -0.36
N VAL A 22 23.68 -24.54 -0.07
CA VAL A 22 22.89 -24.45 1.17
C VAL A 22 23.75 -24.88 2.37
N LEU A 23 23.82 -24.05 3.40
CA LEU A 23 24.72 -24.20 4.54
C LEU A 23 24.03 -24.77 5.76
N GLU A 24 23.02 -24.07 6.29
CA GLU A 24 22.26 -24.50 7.48
C GLU A 24 20.82 -23.96 7.46
N ARG A 25 19.93 -24.61 8.21
CA ARG A 25 18.56 -24.10 8.41
C ARG A 25 18.59 -23.06 9.52
N ILE A 26 18.07 -21.88 9.24
CA ILE A 26 18.08 -20.74 10.18
C ILE A 26 16.70 -20.37 10.73
N GLY A 27 15.63 -20.85 10.10
CA GLY A 27 14.27 -20.58 10.57
C GLY A 27 13.22 -21.54 10.02
N SER A 28 12.08 -21.62 10.69
CA SER A 28 10.91 -22.37 10.24
C SER A 28 9.64 -21.70 10.72
N GLY A 29 8.72 -21.42 9.80
CA GLY A 29 7.35 -21.00 10.09
C GLY A 29 6.34 -22.00 9.53
N GLY A 30 5.04 -21.70 9.68
CA GLY A 30 3.96 -22.45 9.03
C GLY A 30 4.09 -22.38 7.50
N MET A 31 4.31 -21.18 6.96
CA MET A 31 4.33 -20.98 5.50
C MET A 31 5.62 -21.36 4.80
N ALA A 32 6.78 -21.23 5.45
CA ALA A 32 8.07 -21.40 4.79
C ALA A 32 9.18 -21.82 5.75
N VAL A 33 10.22 -22.45 5.18
CA VAL A 33 11.47 -22.79 5.87
C VAL A 33 12.59 -21.90 5.34
N VAL A 34 13.38 -21.30 6.23
CA VAL A 34 14.45 -20.37 5.85
C VAL A 34 15.81 -21.04 6.06
N TRP A 35 16.64 -20.97 5.03
CA TRP A 35 17.97 -21.57 4.96
C TRP A 35 19.03 -20.51 4.75
N GLN A 36 20.17 -20.60 5.42
CA GLN A 36 21.37 -19.89 5.04
C GLN A 36 22.03 -20.63 3.87
N ALA A 37 22.45 -19.91 2.85
CA ALA A 37 23.14 -20.48 1.70
C ALA A 37 24.20 -19.52 1.17
N ARG A 38 25.16 -20.03 0.41
CA ARG A 38 26.16 -19.24 -0.31
C ARG A 38 25.79 -19.22 -1.80
N GLN A 39 25.49 -18.04 -2.33
CA GLN A 39 25.31 -17.86 -3.76
C GLN A 39 26.66 -17.97 -4.48
N LEU A 40 26.82 -18.99 -5.31
CA LEU A 40 28.09 -19.35 -5.94
C LEU A 40 28.56 -18.32 -6.97
N SER A 41 27.64 -17.72 -7.73
CA SER A 41 27.96 -16.79 -8.81
C SER A 41 28.56 -15.46 -8.33
N LEU A 42 28.17 -15.00 -7.16
CA LEU A 42 28.60 -13.74 -6.55
C LEU A 42 29.48 -13.94 -5.31
N ASP A 43 29.68 -15.19 -4.91
CA ASP A 43 30.39 -15.57 -3.70
C ASP A 43 29.91 -14.82 -2.44
N ARG A 44 28.59 -14.88 -2.16
CA ARG A 44 27.98 -14.18 -1.02
C ARG A 44 27.02 -15.07 -0.23
N ILE A 45 26.91 -14.82 1.07
CA ILE A 45 25.91 -15.47 1.92
C ILE A 45 24.54 -14.82 1.73
N VAL A 46 23.50 -15.63 1.63
CA VAL A 46 22.10 -15.26 1.41
C VAL A 46 21.19 -16.11 2.30
N ALA A 47 20.00 -15.59 2.59
CA ALA A 47 18.92 -16.38 3.16
C ALA A 47 17.99 -16.84 2.03
N ILE A 48 17.63 -18.11 2.01
CA ILE A 48 16.69 -18.68 1.05
C ILE A 48 15.46 -19.14 1.79
N LYS A 49 14.35 -18.45 1.56
CA LYS A 49 13.05 -18.77 2.12
C LYS A 49 12.31 -19.67 1.14
N VAL A 50 12.05 -20.90 1.53
CA VAL A 50 11.44 -21.94 0.69
C VAL A 50 10.03 -22.18 1.18
N LEU A 51 9.05 -22.04 0.29
CA LEU A 51 7.64 -22.29 0.57
C LEU A 51 7.46 -23.72 1.10
N SER A 52 6.74 -23.87 2.20
CA SER A 52 6.49 -25.17 2.83
C SER A 52 5.76 -26.11 1.87
N SER A 53 6.09 -27.40 1.94
CA SER A 53 5.62 -28.42 0.99
C SER A 53 4.09 -28.62 0.93
N HIS A 54 3.34 -28.16 1.94
CA HIS A 54 1.87 -28.22 1.97
C HIS A 54 1.20 -27.03 1.25
N LEU A 55 1.91 -25.91 1.07
CA LEU A 55 1.45 -24.74 0.30
C LEU A 55 2.00 -24.74 -1.13
N SER A 56 3.10 -25.47 -1.38
CA SER A 56 3.70 -25.57 -2.72
C SER A 56 2.91 -26.41 -3.73
N ALA A 57 1.72 -26.91 -3.36
CA ALA A 57 0.85 -27.70 -4.22
C ALA A 57 -0.31 -26.88 -4.81
N ASP A 58 -0.62 -25.72 -4.22
CA ASP A 58 -1.67 -24.81 -4.70
C ASP A 58 -1.05 -23.74 -5.61
N ALA A 59 -1.59 -23.61 -6.82
CA ALA A 59 -1.13 -22.62 -7.79
C ALA A 59 -1.37 -21.18 -7.29
N ASP A 60 -2.45 -20.97 -6.53
CA ASP A 60 -2.78 -19.67 -5.97
C ASP A 60 -1.76 -19.28 -4.90
N ASP A 61 -1.33 -20.21 -4.04
CA ASP A 61 -0.32 -19.94 -3.01
C ASP A 61 1.06 -19.64 -3.62
N ILE A 62 1.45 -20.35 -4.68
CA ILE A 62 2.68 -20.07 -5.43
C ILE A 62 2.61 -18.68 -6.11
N GLU A 63 1.49 -18.35 -6.75
CA GLU A 63 1.31 -17.05 -7.40
C GLU A 63 1.31 -15.91 -6.39
N ARG A 64 0.69 -16.11 -5.22
CA ARG A 64 0.69 -15.17 -4.09
C ARG A 64 2.11 -14.96 -3.56
N PHE A 65 2.83 -16.03 -3.26
CA PHE A 65 4.22 -15.99 -2.77
C PHE A 65 5.16 -15.28 -3.76
N LYS A 66 4.97 -15.48 -5.07
CA LYS A 66 5.71 -14.74 -6.11
C LYS A 66 5.35 -13.26 -6.17
N THR A 67 4.06 -12.94 -6.18
CA THR A 67 3.57 -11.56 -6.26
C THR A 67 4.08 -10.72 -5.10
N GLU A 68 4.17 -11.34 -3.93
CA GLU A 68 4.73 -10.74 -2.73
C GLU A 68 6.23 -10.50 -2.83
N ALA A 69 7.01 -11.51 -3.22
CA ALA A 69 8.44 -11.36 -3.44
C ALA A 69 8.74 -10.25 -4.45
N GLN A 70 7.90 -10.09 -5.47
CA GLN A 70 7.99 -9.00 -6.45
C GLN A 70 7.66 -7.62 -5.87
N ALA A 71 6.76 -7.54 -4.89
CA ALA A 71 6.45 -6.30 -4.18
C ALA A 71 7.61 -5.90 -3.26
N GLU A 72 8.17 -6.85 -2.51
CA GLU A 72 9.30 -6.63 -1.61
C GLU A 72 10.61 -6.35 -2.36
N ALA A 73 10.87 -7.03 -3.48
CA ALA A 73 12.05 -6.79 -4.33
C ALA A 73 12.16 -5.36 -4.89
N LYS A 74 11.04 -4.61 -4.95
CA LYS A 74 11.03 -3.20 -5.36
C LYS A 74 11.51 -2.26 -4.26
N LEU A 75 11.50 -2.71 -3.01
CA LEU A 75 11.90 -1.92 -1.86
C LEU A 75 13.42 -1.99 -1.68
N LYS A 76 14.05 -0.83 -1.48
CA LYS A 76 15.50 -0.71 -1.23
C LYS A 76 15.73 0.21 -0.04
N HIS A 77 15.81 -0.37 1.15
CA HIS A 77 16.00 0.37 2.38
C HIS A 77 16.89 -0.41 3.36
N PRO A 78 17.84 0.23 4.07
CA PRO A 78 18.77 -0.47 4.95
C PRO A 78 18.09 -1.24 6.10
N GLY A 79 16.93 -0.77 6.56
CA GLY A 79 16.10 -1.41 7.58
C GLY A 79 15.06 -2.41 7.04
N ILE A 80 15.15 -2.80 5.76
CA ILE A 80 14.31 -3.84 5.15
C ILE A 80 15.25 -4.91 4.60
N VAL A 81 14.96 -6.19 4.86
CA VAL A 81 15.68 -7.32 4.28
C VAL A 81 15.51 -7.27 2.76
N GLN A 82 16.62 -7.15 2.02
CA GLN A 82 16.54 -7.03 0.58
C GLN A 82 16.25 -8.37 -0.08
N VAL A 83 15.14 -8.47 -0.82
CA VAL A 83 14.91 -9.59 -1.76
C VAL A 83 15.81 -9.41 -2.99
N TYR A 84 16.56 -10.44 -3.32
CA TYR A 84 17.46 -10.49 -4.47
C TYR A 84 16.86 -11.21 -5.67
N ASP A 85 16.14 -12.30 -5.42
CA ASP A 85 15.56 -13.15 -6.46
C ASP A 85 14.37 -13.94 -5.92
N ALA A 86 13.50 -14.39 -6.81
CA ALA A 86 12.37 -15.25 -6.45
C ALA A 86 12.05 -16.18 -7.62
N ASN A 87 12.23 -17.49 -7.40
CA ASN A 87 12.17 -18.48 -8.47
C ASN A 87 11.29 -19.67 -8.10
N VAL A 88 10.88 -20.40 -9.14
CA VAL A 88 10.32 -21.74 -9.02
C VAL A 88 11.20 -22.66 -9.85
N GLU A 89 12.11 -23.35 -9.18
CA GLU A 89 13.05 -24.28 -9.79
C GLU A 89 13.12 -25.55 -8.95
N ALA A 90 13.35 -26.69 -9.60
CA ALA A 90 13.36 -28.00 -8.95
C ALA A 90 12.12 -28.26 -8.06
N GLY A 91 10.94 -27.80 -8.50
CA GLY A 91 9.68 -27.95 -7.76
C GLY A 91 9.66 -27.31 -6.37
N LEU A 92 10.58 -26.37 -6.11
CA LEU A 92 10.62 -25.53 -4.93
C LEU A 92 10.27 -24.11 -5.35
N CYS A 93 9.35 -23.47 -4.63
CA CYS A 93 9.15 -22.03 -4.72
C CYS A 93 9.97 -21.37 -3.63
N TYR A 94 10.91 -20.50 -4.01
CA TYR A 94 11.82 -19.90 -3.05
C TYR A 94 12.14 -18.44 -3.36
N ILE A 95 12.39 -17.69 -2.29
CA ILE A 95 12.83 -16.29 -2.32
C ILE A 95 14.26 -16.27 -1.79
N VAL A 96 15.16 -15.70 -2.57
CA VAL A 96 16.54 -15.44 -2.18
C VAL A 96 16.60 -14.01 -1.68
N GLN A 97 17.03 -13.84 -0.45
CA GLN A 97 17.08 -12.54 0.21
C GLN A 97 18.39 -12.35 0.97
N GLU A 98 18.60 -11.12 1.45
CA GLU A 98 19.71 -10.77 2.33
C GLU A 98 19.76 -11.69 3.54
N PHE A 99 20.93 -12.26 3.82
CA PHE A 99 21.18 -12.95 5.08
C PHE A 99 21.57 -11.92 6.14
N VAL A 100 20.81 -11.87 7.23
CA VAL A 100 21.09 -11.01 8.38
C VAL A 100 21.81 -11.84 9.43
N ASP A 101 23.09 -11.55 9.67
CA ASP A 101 23.97 -12.34 10.54
C ASP A 101 23.79 -11.90 12.00
N GLY A 102 22.67 -12.28 12.62
CA GLY A 102 22.40 -11.92 14.00
C GLY A 102 21.22 -12.66 14.63
N TYR A 103 20.32 -11.93 15.29
CA TYR A 103 19.23 -12.53 16.07
C TYR A 103 17.96 -11.69 16.01
N SER A 104 16.80 -12.28 16.29
CA SER A 104 15.53 -11.55 16.30
C SER A 104 15.35 -10.71 17.57
N VAL A 105 14.52 -9.66 17.52
CA VAL A 105 14.08 -8.94 18.73
C VAL A 105 13.39 -9.90 19.70
N GLY A 106 12.70 -10.92 19.17
CA GLY A 106 12.14 -12.03 19.97
C GLY A 106 13.20 -12.77 20.79
N ASP A 107 14.34 -13.12 20.19
CA ASP A 107 15.47 -13.72 20.89
C ASP A 107 16.06 -12.78 21.95
N TRP A 108 16.11 -11.49 21.65
CA TRP A 108 16.58 -10.48 22.58
C TRP A 108 15.70 -10.42 23.83
N ILE A 109 14.38 -10.37 23.64
CA ILE A 109 13.40 -10.41 24.73
C ILE A 109 13.51 -11.73 25.51
N ARG A 110 13.58 -12.89 24.84
CA ARG A 110 13.74 -14.20 25.51
C ARG A 110 15.00 -14.25 26.40
N ARG A 111 16.09 -13.62 25.97
CA ARG A 111 17.36 -13.57 26.74
C ARG A 111 17.33 -12.58 27.90
N LYS A 112 16.66 -11.43 27.75
CA LYS A 112 16.68 -10.32 28.73
C LYS A 112 15.43 -10.23 29.60
N GLY A 113 14.36 -10.93 29.25
CA GLY A 113 13.02 -10.77 29.81
C GLY A 113 12.28 -9.58 29.22
N ALA A 114 12.88 -8.38 29.30
CA ALA A 114 12.42 -7.15 28.68
C ALA A 114 13.63 -6.31 28.22
N LEU A 115 13.41 -5.44 27.23
CA LEU A 115 14.41 -4.49 26.75
C LEU A 115 14.37 -3.20 27.57
N SER A 116 15.49 -2.47 27.57
CA SER A 116 15.49 -1.11 28.13
C SER A 116 14.58 -0.20 27.29
N GLU A 117 14.04 0.85 27.89
CA GLU A 117 13.24 1.84 27.18
C GLU A 117 14.02 2.46 26.00
N GLU A 118 15.33 2.70 26.20
CA GLU A 118 16.22 3.24 25.18
C GLU A 118 16.37 2.29 23.98
N ASP A 119 16.65 1.01 24.23
CA ASP A 119 16.79 -0.01 23.18
C ASP A 119 15.47 -0.23 22.43
N ALA A 120 14.35 -0.31 23.16
CA ALA A 120 13.04 -0.52 22.57
C ALA A 120 12.63 0.65 21.65
N LEU A 121 12.87 1.89 22.06
CA LEU A 121 12.62 3.07 21.25
C LEU A 121 13.62 3.22 20.10
N LEU A 122 14.86 2.73 20.26
CA LEU A 122 15.83 2.64 19.16
C LEU A 122 15.27 1.73 18.06
N VAL A 123 14.93 0.49 18.40
CA VAL A 123 14.36 -0.49 17.48
C VAL A 123 13.09 0.06 16.83
N ALA A 124 12.12 0.54 17.63
CA ALA A 124 10.87 1.08 17.09
C ALA A 124 11.08 2.24 16.11
N GLY A 125 12.10 3.07 16.33
CA GLY A 125 12.49 4.14 15.41
C GLY A 125 12.93 3.61 14.04
N TYR A 126 13.85 2.64 14.02
CA TYR A 126 14.31 2.00 12.78
C TYR A 126 13.17 1.30 12.03
N ILE A 127 12.28 0.61 12.75
CA ILE A 127 11.14 -0.10 12.14
C ILE A 127 10.11 0.90 11.60
N THR A 128 9.89 2.01 12.30
CA THR A 128 9.05 3.12 11.79
C THR A 128 9.60 3.66 10.47
N ASP A 129 10.92 3.85 10.36
CA ASP A 129 11.55 4.33 9.12
C ASP A 129 11.41 3.33 7.97
N ALA A 130 11.61 2.04 8.25
CA ALA A 130 11.42 0.97 7.26
C ALA A 130 9.97 0.88 6.77
N LEU A 131 8.99 0.87 7.67
CA LEU A 131 7.57 0.76 7.30
C LEU A 131 7.03 2.04 6.65
N ALA A 132 7.55 3.21 7.05
CA ALA A 132 7.29 4.46 6.34
C ALA A 132 7.74 4.35 4.88
N TYR A 133 8.98 3.89 4.66
CA TYR A 133 9.54 3.72 3.32
C TYR A 133 8.72 2.73 2.48
N ALA A 134 8.36 1.57 3.03
CA ALA A 134 7.56 0.55 2.32
C ALA A 134 6.19 1.09 1.90
N TRP A 135 5.53 1.80 2.81
CA TRP A 135 4.22 2.40 2.58
C TRP A 135 4.25 3.56 1.59
N GLU A 136 5.22 4.48 1.72
CA GLU A 136 5.36 5.65 0.85
C GLU A 136 5.79 5.27 -0.57
N THR A 137 6.65 4.27 -0.70
CA THR A 137 7.24 3.90 -2.00
C THR A 137 6.35 2.97 -2.80
N ALA A 138 5.63 2.05 -2.13
CA ALA A 138 4.90 0.98 -2.80
C ALA A 138 3.47 0.74 -2.29
N GLY A 139 3.00 1.50 -1.29
CA GLY A 139 1.68 1.26 -0.68
C GLY A 139 1.58 -0.12 0.00
N VAL A 140 2.71 -0.67 0.42
CA VAL A 140 2.79 -1.97 1.09
C VAL A 140 2.53 -1.79 2.58
N ILE A 141 1.67 -2.67 3.12
CA ILE A 141 1.43 -2.85 4.55
C ILE A 141 1.90 -4.25 4.92
N HIS A 142 2.47 -4.43 6.11
CA HIS A 142 3.09 -5.67 6.52
C HIS A 142 2.08 -6.66 7.13
N CYS A 143 1.18 -6.18 8.00
CA CYS A 143 0.13 -6.93 8.68
C CYS A 143 0.57 -8.06 9.64
N ASP A 144 1.89 -8.26 9.86
CA ASP A 144 2.44 -9.25 10.81
C ASP A 144 3.70 -8.71 11.51
N ILE A 145 3.64 -7.47 12.00
CA ILE A 145 4.74 -6.89 12.79
C ILE A 145 4.76 -7.53 14.18
N LYS A 146 5.85 -8.24 14.48
CA LYS A 146 6.12 -8.90 15.77
C LYS A 146 7.62 -9.05 16.01
N PRO A 147 8.08 -9.29 17.25
CA PRO A 147 9.52 -9.36 17.56
C PRO A 147 10.32 -10.38 16.74
N ASP A 148 9.72 -11.50 16.34
CA ASP A 148 10.41 -12.55 15.58
C ASP A 148 10.64 -12.16 14.10
N ASN A 149 9.89 -11.18 13.57
CA ASN A 149 10.05 -10.64 12.21
C ASN A 149 10.96 -9.40 12.15
N ILE A 150 11.55 -9.01 13.29
CA ILE A 150 12.53 -7.92 13.36
C ILE A 150 13.90 -8.52 13.68
N LEU A 151 14.80 -8.50 12.72
CA LEU A 151 16.16 -9.03 12.85
C LEU A 151 17.14 -7.93 13.25
N ILE A 152 18.07 -8.23 14.14
CA ILE A 152 19.20 -7.38 14.51
C ILE A 152 20.44 -7.96 13.87
N ASP A 153 21.07 -7.20 12.97
CA ASP A 153 22.29 -7.60 12.27
C ASP A 153 23.54 -7.55 13.19
N ALA A 154 24.65 -8.11 12.74
CA ALA A 154 25.91 -8.15 13.50
C ALA A 154 26.43 -6.75 13.89
N ASP A 155 26.11 -5.73 13.09
CA ASP A 155 26.46 -4.33 13.37
C ASP A 155 25.49 -3.62 14.33
N GLY A 156 24.43 -4.32 14.76
CA GLY A 156 23.39 -3.83 15.67
C GLY A 156 22.20 -3.17 14.97
N SER A 157 22.17 -3.13 13.64
CA SER A 157 21.09 -2.49 12.87
C SER A 157 19.81 -3.34 12.83
N PRO A 158 18.63 -2.79 13.16
CA PRO A 158 17.36 -3.49 13.02
C PRO A 158 16.87 -3.53 11.56
N LYS A 159 16.36 -4.68 11.13
CA LYS A 159 15.81 -4.94 9.80
C LYS A 159 14.46 -5.67 9.90
N VAL A 160 13.49 -5.23 9.09
CA VAL A 160 12.20 -5.89 8.90
C VAL A 160 12.34 -6.98 7.84
N THR A 161 11.87 -8.19 8.14
CA THR A 161 11.71 -9.28 7.16
C THR A 161 10.23 -9.58 6.96
N ASP A 162 9.88 -10.35 5.93
CA ASP A 162 8.54 -10.90 5.72
C ASP A 162 7.46 -9.83 5.38
N LEU A 163 7.86 -8.80 4.63
CA LEU A 163 6.99 -7.71 4.20
C LEU A 163 5.97 -8.16 3.14
N GLY A 164 4.72 -8.33 3.58
CA GLY A 164 3.58 -8.44 2.67
C GLY A 164 2.88 -9.81 2.63
N LEU A 165 3.35 -10.82 3.37
CA LEU A 165 2.74 -12.18 3.42
C LEU A 165 1.24 -12.16 3.72
N ALA A 166 0.77 -11.19 4.49
CA ALA A 166 -0.61 -11.16 4.99
C ALA A 166 -1.60 -10.38 4.10
N ARG A 167 -1.16 -9.55 3.14
CA ARG A 167 -2.11 -8.81 2.28
C ARG A 167 -2.84 -9.70 1.28
N THR A 168 -2.44 -10.96 1.17
CA THR A 168 -3.15 -11.98 0.38
C THR A 168 -3.72 -13.10 1.24
N ILE A 169 -3.81 -12.90 2.57
CA ILE A 169 -4.56 -13.78 3.47
C ILE A 169 -5.85 -13.11 3.95
N SER A 170 -5.94 -11.77 3.86
CA SER A 170 -7.20 -11.05 4.09
C SER A 170 -8.20 -11.09 2.91
N ALA A 171 -7.96 -11.95 1.91
CA ALA A 171 -8.96 -12.36 0.92
C ALA A 171 -9.75 -13.60 1.36
N MET A 172 -9.79 -13.91 2.67
CA MET A 172 -10.81 -14.79 3.26
C MET A 172 -12.16 -14.08 3.38
N THR A 173 -12.70 -13.70 2.22
CA THR A 173 -14.15 -13.58 2.03
C THR A 173 -14.69 -14.58 1.01
N ASP A 174 -13.92 -15.60 0.64
CA ASP A 174 -14.45 -16.80 -0.03
C ASP A 174 -14.46 -17.97 0.96
N ASP A 175 -15.67 -18.50 1.15
CA ASP A 175 -16.23 -19.63 1.92
C ASP A 175 -15.38 -20.88 2.30
N ARG A 176 -14.06 -20.79 2.48
CA ARG A 176 -13.26 -21.87 3.06
C ARG A 176 -12.90 -21.55 4.50
N VAL A 177 -13.56 -22.22 5.43
CA VAL A 177 -13.11 -22.38 6.82
C VAL A 177 -11.75 -23.11 6.79
N SER A 178 -10.67 -22.36 6.66
CA SER A 178 -9.39 -22.77 7.22
C SER A 178 -9.23 -22.05 8.55
N ASN A 179 -9.13 -22.81 9.64
CA ASN A 179 -8.85 -22.35 11.00
C ASN A 179 -7.45 -21.71 11.17
N GLU A 180 -6.84 -21.19 10.11
CA GLU A 180 -5.59 -20.46 10.17
C GLU A 180 -5.87 -18.98 9.94
N VAL A 181 -6.38 -18.32 10.99
CA VAL A 181 -6.27 -16.86 11.09
C VAL A 181 -4.78 -16.55 11.17
N MET A 182 -4.19 -16.12 10.06
CA MET A 182 -2.74 -15.96 9.99
C MET A 182 -2.27 -14.61 10.56
N GLY A 183 -1.46 -14.73 11.60
CA GLY A 183 -0.86 -13.67 12.41
C GLY A 183 -0.73 -14.18 13.85
N THR A 184 0.23 -13.70 14.64
CA THR A 184 0.21 -14.06 16.07
C THR A 184 -0.85 -13.18 16.75
N PRO A 185 -1.95 -13.74 17.31
CA PRO A 185 -3.12 -12.96 17.75
C PRO A 185 -2.84 -11.77 18.65
N ALA A 186 -1.74 -11.81 19.41
CA ALA A 186 -1.31 -10.74 20.32
C ALA A 186 -0.85 -9.44 19.63
N TYR A 187 -0.65 -9.41 18.30
CA TYR A 187 -0.23 -8.20 17.55
C TYR A 187 -1.20 -7.78 16.44
N MET A 188 -2.24 -8.58 16.16
CA MET A 188 -3.25 -8.23 15.15
C MET A 188 -4.02 -6.98 15.58
N SER A 189 -4.31 -6.08 14.64
CA SER A 189 -5.15 -4.93 14.92
C SER A 189 -6.65 -5.29 14.97
N PRO A 190 -7.49 -4.51 15.68
CA PRO A 190 -8.94 -4.72 15.70
C PRO A 190 -9.57 -4.82 14.30
N GLU A 191 -9.14 -3.97 13.36
CA GLU A 191 -9.66 -4.01 12.00
C GLU A 191 -9.20 -5.23 11.19
N GLN A 192 -8.05 -5.83 11.49
CA GLN A 192 -7.65 -7.13 10.92
C GLN A 192 -8.55 -8.25 11.46
N ILE A 193 -8.80 -8.27 12.77
CA ILE A 193 -9.66 -9.27 13.41
C ILE A 193 -11.11 -9.16 12.91
N GLN A 194 -11.57 -7.95 12.62
CA GLN A 194 -12.90 -7.67 12.05
C GLN A 194 -12.99 -7.92 10.53
N GLY A 195 -11.89 -8.29 9.87
CA GLY A 195 -11.87 -8.59 8.44
C GLY A 195 -12.06 -7.37 7.54
N PHE A 196 -11.60 -6.19 7.94
CA PHE A 196 -11.70 -4.99 7.09
C PHE A 196 -10.87 -5.19 5.81
N THR A 197 -11.48 -4.91 4.65
CA THR A 197 -10.80 -5.06 3.35
C THR A 197 -9.95 -3.84 2.97
N ASN A 198 -10.15 -2.70 3.63
CA ASN A 198 -9.45 -1.43 3.37
C ASN A 198 -8.41 -1.08 4.45
N LEU A 199 -7.50 -2.03 4.71
CA LEU A 199 -6.36 -1.85 5.61
C LEU A 199 -5.39 -0.78 5.07
N ASP A 200 -4.81 0.01 5.96
CA ASP A 200 -3.79 1.02 5.64
C ASP A 200 -2.67 1.00 6.71
N CYS A 201 -1.71 1.91 6.66
CA CYS A 201 -0.57 1.94 7.58
C CYS A 201 -0.95 1.96 9.08
N ARG A 202 -2.19 2.34 9.44
CA ARG A 202 -2.67 2.35 10.82
C ARG A 202 -2.81 0.97 11.43
N THR A 203 -2.88 -0.07 10.59
CA THR A 203 -2.82 -1.48 10.98
C THR A 203 -1.43 -1.83 11.49
N ASP A 204 -0.38 -1.54 10.72
CA ASP A 204 1.01 -1.79 11.13
C ASP A 204 1.44 -0.92 12.32
N ILE A 205 0.92 0.32 12.43
CA ILE A 205 1.14 1.19 13.60
C ILE A 205 0.63 0.50 14.89
N TYR A 206 -0.51 -0.17 14.82
CA TYR A 206 -1.06 -0.92 15.94
C TYR A 206 -0.16 -2.09 16.32
N SER A 207 0.23 -2.91 15.35
CA SER A 207 1.10 -4.07 15.56
C SER A 207 2.49 -3.66 16.10
N LEU A 208 3.04 -2.54 15.62
CA LEU A 208 4.27 -1.95 16.20
C LEU A 208 4.05 -1.49 17.66
N GLY A 209 2.87 -0.96 17.99
CA GLY A 209 2.49 -0.62 19.36
C GLY A 209 2.43 -1.85 20.28
N ALA A 210 1.86 -2.95 19.79
CA ALA A 210 1.79 -4.22 20.50
C ALA A 210 3.19 -4.81 20.72
N MET A 211 4.05 -4.78 19.69
CA MET A 211 5.45 -5.17 19.80
C MET A 211 6.20 -4.31 20.81
N LEU A 212 6.03 -2.98 20.76
CA LEU A 212 6.69 -2.07 21.69
C LEU A 212 6.26 -2.31 23.14
N TYR A 213 4.99 -2.61 23.39
CA TYR A 213 4.49 -3.02 24.71
C TYR A 213 5.24 -4.25 25.22
N GLN A 214 5.40 -5.28 24.40
CA GLN A 214 6.13 -6.48 24.82
C GLN A 214 7.62 -6.22 25.00
N CYS A 215 8.26 -5.41 24.13
CA CYS A 215 9.66 -5.05 24.28
C CYS A 215 9.93 -4.44 25.66
N ILE A 216 9.09 -3.52 26.13
CA ILE A 216 9.32 -2.79 27.39
C ILE A 216 8.78 -3.50 28.64
N THR A 217 7.80 -4.39 28.49
CA THR A 217 7.18 -5.11 29.63
C THR A 217 7.59 -6.57 29.75
N GLY A 218 8.11 -7.17 28.67
CA GLY A 218 8.35 -8.60 28.54
C GLY A 218 7.08 -9.44 28.38
N LYS A 219 5.89 -8.82 28.29
CA LYS A 219 4.60 -9.51 28.25
C LYS A 219 3.87 -9.23 26.94
N MET A 220 3.29 -10.28 26.35
CA MET A 220 2.39 -10.14 25.21
C MET A 220 1.03 -9.59 25.64
N LEU A 221 0.32 -8.92 24.73
CA LEU A 221 -1.07 -8.53 24.96
C LEU A 221 -1.89 -9.80 25.24
N PHE A 222 -2.68 -9.76 26.32
CA PHE A 222 -3.54 -10.88 26.77
C PHE A 222 -2.80 -12.23 26.92
N GLN A 223 -1.53 -12.20 27.35
CA GLN A 223 -0.72 -13.41 27.57
C GLN A 223 -1.44 -14.46 28.44
N GLY A 224 -1.38 -15.73 28.03
CA GLY A 224 -1.96 -16.87 28.75
C GLY A 224 -3.42 -17.19 28.39
N ASN A 225 -4.04 -16.43 27.48
CA ASN A 225 -5.34 -16.75 26.89
C ASN A 225 -5.14 -17.59 25.61
N ALA A 226 -6.15 -18.37 25.23
CA ALA A 226 -6.18 -19.06 23.94
C ALA A 226 -6.23 -18.04 22.79
N GLU A 227 -5.73 -18.42 21.62
CA GLU A 227 -5.59 -17.55 20.43
C GLU A 227 -6.90 -16.84 20.04
N GLU A 228 -8.01 -17.58 19.99
CA GLU A 228 -9.35 -17.03 19.74
C GLU A 228 -9.76 -15.98 20.79
N ALA A 229 -9.50 -16.28 22.06
CA ALA A 229 -9.82 -15.36 23.15
C ALA A 229 -8.93 -14.11 23.11
N VAL A 230 -7.67 -14.20 22.65
CA VAL A 230 -6.82 -13.03 22.46
C VAL A 230 -7.41 -12.12 21.38
N MET A 231 -7.89 -12.68 20.27
CA MET A 231 -8.52 -11.91 19.18
C MET A 231 -9.80 -11.20 19.66
N GLU A 232 -10.68 -11.90 20.38
CA GLU A 232 -11.89 -11.28 20.94
C GLU A 232 -11.55 -10.12 21.89
N LYS A 233 -10.55 -10.32 22.76
CA LYS A 233 -10.11 -9.31 23.73
C LYS A 233 -9.48 -8.08 23.10
N GLN A 234 -8.75 -8.24 21.99
CA GLN A 234 -8.21 -7.12 21.22
C GLN A 234 -9.31 -6.13 20.78
N LEU A 235 -10.54 -6.60 20.53
CA LEU A 235 -11.67 -5.76 20.12
C LEU A 235 -12.24 -4.90 21.25
N GLY A 236 -12.26 -5.39 22.49
CA GLY A 236 -13.02 -4.75 23.58
C GLY A 236 -12.29 -4.56 24.91
N GLU A 237 -11.35 -5.45 25.26
CA GLU A 237 -10.69 -5.46 26.58
C GLU A 237 -9.39 -4.64 26.59
N GLN A 238 -8.88 -4.36 27.79
CA GLN A 238 -7.61 -3.67 28.00
C GLN A 238 -6.64 -4.54 28.80
N VAL A 239 -5.33 -4.34 28.58
CA VAL A 239 -4.27 -4.87 29.44
C VAL A 239 -3.72 -3.78 30.36
N PRO A 240 -3.06 -4.13 31.48
CA PRO A 240 -2.47 -3.15 32.38
C PRO A 240 -1.53 -2.21 31.66
N ALA A 241 -1.54 -0.94 32.07
CA ALA A 241 -0.63 0.06 31.50
C ALA A 241 0.84 -0.35 31.72
N PRO A 242 1.78 0.01 30.82
CA PRO A 242 3.18 -0.41 30.94
C PRO A 242 3.81 -0.07 32.30
N GLN A 243 3.46 1.09 32.87
CA GLN A 243 3.93 1.55 34.18
C GLN A 243 3.45 0.72 35.37
N GLU A 244 2.34 -0.02 35.22
CA GLU A 244 1.89 -0.97 36.24
C GLU A 244 2.71 -2.24 36.25
N VAL A 245 3.23 -2.64 35.08
CA VAL A 245 4.13 -3.79 34.94
C VAL A 245 5.56 -3.42 35.34
N SER A 246 6.04 -2.24 34.94
CA SER A 246 7.35 -1.71 35.31
C SER A 246 7.28 -0.21 35.63
N LYS A 247 7.47 0.13 36.92
CA LYS A 247 7.41 1.52 37.41
C LYS A 247 8.56 2.41 36.93
N GLU A 248 9.60 1.83 36.34
CA GLU A 248 10.79 2.54 35.85
C GLU A 248 10.56 3.16 34.46
N LEU A 249 9.50 2.75 33.75
CA LEU A 249 9.15 3.28 32.43
C LEU A 249 8.68 4.73 32.50
N SER A 250 9.09 5.54 31.54
CA SER A 250 8.65 6.93 31.45
C SER A 250 7.17 7.04 31.07
N SER A 251 6.51 8.12 31.51
CA SER A 251 5.14 8.41 31.05
C SER A 251 5.08 8.73 29.56
N ALA A 252 6.22 9.10 28.97
CA ALA A 252 6.33 9.39 27.55
C ALA A 252 6.21 8.12 26.69
N VAL A 253 6.95 7.05 27.01
CA VAL A 253 6.81 5.77 26.29
C VAL A 253 5.43 5.14 26.52
N CYS A 254 4.86 5.30 27.72
CA CYS A 254 3.51 4.81 28.01
C CYS A 254 2.46 5.51 27.14
N GLY A 255 2.51 6.84 27.03
CA GLY A 255 1.58 7.59 26.18
C GLY A 255 1.75 7.28 24.69
N LEU A 256 2.98 7.01 24.24
CA LEU A 256 3.25 6.56 22.86
C LEU A 256 2.57 5.22 22.58
N VAL A 257 2.83 4.21 23.43
CA VAL A 257 2.23 2.87 23.32
C VAL A 257 0.71 2.93 23.38
N GLU A 258 0.17 3.72 24.31
CA GLU A 258 -1.29 3.93 24.44
C GLU A 258 -1.92 4.46 23.17
N LYS A 259 -1.27 5.41 22.50
CA LYS A 259 -1.76 6.00 21.25
C LYS A 259 -1.61 5.08 20.04
N MET A 260 -0.53 4.31 19.96
CA MET A 260 -0.35 3.30 18.91
C MET A 260 -1.42 2.20 19.01
N LEU A 261 -1.79 1.83 20.25
CA LEU A 261 -2.76 0.79 20.56
C LEU A 261 -4.21 1.29 20.71
N ALA A 262 -4.56 2.47 20.21
CA ALA A 262 -5.96 2.90 20.19
C ALA A 262 -6.82 1.87 19.42
N LYS A 263 -8.00 1.50 19.92
CA LYS A 263 -8.85 0.50 19.28
C LYS A 263 -9.42 1.02 17.96
N ASP A 264 -9.95 2.25 17.97
CA ASP A 264 -10.36 2.95 16.76
C ASP A 264 -9.12 3.45 15.99
N ARG A 265 -9.01 3.08 14.71
CA ARG A 265 -7.92 3.52 13.82
C ARG A 265 -7.90 5.03 13.60
N ASP A 266 -9.03 5.73 13.75
CA ASP A 266 -9.08 7.19 13.61
C ASP A 266 -8.52 7.93 14.85
N ASP A 267 -8.42 7.24 15.99
CA ASP A 267 -7.81 7.75 17.22
C ASP A 267 -6.30 7.44 17.33
N ARG A 268 -5.77 6.56 16.46
CA ARG A 268 -4.33 6.24 16.36
C ARG A 268 -3.54 7.37 15.66
N TYR A 269 -2.24 7.17 15.55
CA TYR A 269 -1.42 7.89 14.58
C TYR A 269 -1.92 7.65 13.16
N GLN A 270 -2.07 8.72 12.37
CA GLN A 270 -2.58 8.64 11.00
C GLN A 270 -1.48 8.43 9.94
N ASP A 271 -0.22 8.64 10.32
CA ASP A 271 0.95 8.49 9.46
C ASP A 271 2.21 8.15 10.27
N TRP A 272 3.19 7.54 9.61
CA TRP A 272 4.46 7.14 10.21
C TRP A 272 5.35 8.32 10.62
N GLU A 273 5.21 9.49 9.98
CA GLU A 273 5.96 10.70 10.35
C GLU A 273 5.61 11.16 11.77
N THR A 274 4.33 11.13 12.11
CA THR A 274 3.87 11.49 13.46
C THR A 274 4.35 10.47 14.49
N VAL A 275 4.42 9.18 14.14
CA VAL A 275 5.02 8.14 15.00
C VAL A 275 6.51 8.42 15.23
N ARG A 276 7.27 8.72 14.17
CA ARG A 276 8.71 9.07 14.24
C ARG A 276 8.98 10.26 15.15
N ILE A 277 8.17 11.31 15.04
CA ILE A 277 8.23 12.50 15.90
C ILE A 277 8.02 12.09 17.37
N ASP A 278 6.97 11.31 17.65
CA ASP A 278 6.64 10.94 19.02
C ASP A 278 7.59 9.89 19.63
N ILE A 279 8.22 9.02 18.83
CA ILE A 279 9.35 8.17 19.28
C ILE A 279 10.54 9.06 19.69
N THR A 280 10.89 10.07 18.89
CA THR A 280 11.99 10.99 19.20
C THR A 280 11.71 11.79 20.49
N ARG A 281 10.45 12.18 20.69
CA ARG A 281 9.99 12.84 21.92
C ARG A 281 10.06 11.89 23.11
N ALA A 282 9.61 10.64 22.96
CA ALA A 282 9.71 9.62 23.99
C ALA A 282 11.16 9.36 24.42
N LYS A 283 12.10 9.27 23.46
CA LYS A 283 13.55 9.18 23.74
C LYS A 283 14.08 10.37 24.56
N SER A 284 13.42 11.52 24.45
CA SER A 284 13.73 12.74 25.21
C SER A 284 12.90 12.88 26.49
N GLY A 285 12.12 11.87 26.88
CA GLY A 285 11.22 11.90 28.04
C GLY A 285 10.01 12.82 27.88
N LEU A 286 9.67 13.24 26.66
CA LEU A 286 8.55 14.14 26.37
C LEU A 286 7.32 13.36 25.88
N PRO A 287 6.10 13.71 26.34
CA PRO A 287 4.88 13.03 25.88
C PRO A 287 4.64 13.17 24.37
N PRO A 288 3.78 12.30 23.80
CA PRO A 288 3.21 12.47 22.47
C PRO A 288 2.70 13.90 22.20
N VAL A 289 2.83 14.39 20.96
CA VAL A 289 2.35 15.73 20.55
C VAL A 289 0.84 15.89 20.79
N GLU A 290 0.08 14.84 20.48
CA GLU A 290 -1.34 14.75 20.79
C GLU A 290 -1.60 13.47 21.58
N PRO A 291 -1.75 13.51 22.90
CA PRO A 291 -2.09 12.33 23.68
C PRO A 291 -3.53 11.87 23.40
N LEU A 292 -3.82 10.59 23.64
CA LEU A 292 -5.17 10.04 23.51
C LEU A 292 -6.13 10.78 24.46
N LYS A 293 -7.27 11.27 23.96
CA LYS A 293 -8.12 12.24 24.68
C LYS A 293 -9.10 11.62 25.69
N LYS A 294 -9.34 10.31 25.66
CA LYS A 294 -10.29 9.60 26.54
C LYS A 294 -9.73 8.25 26.99
N ALA A 295 -9.83 7.96 28.29
CA ALA A 295 -9.54 6.64 28.86
C ALA A 295 -10.55 5.59 28.34
N GLY A 296 -10.09 4.37 28.06
CA GLY A 296 -10.92 3.24 27.61
C GLY A 296 -10.99 3.02 26.09
N LEU A 297 -10.31 3.84 25.28
CA LEU A 297 -10.28 3.71 23.82
C LEU A 297 -9.00 3.03 23.30
N SER A 298 -8.12 2.54 24.17
CA SER A 298 -6.87 1.85 23.82
C SER A 298 -6.88 0.42 24.34
N THR A 299 -6.09 -0.46 23.74
CA THR A 299 -5.88 -1.83 24.25
C THR A 299 -5.02 -1.85 25.52
N VAL A 300 -4.35 -0.75 25.87
CA VAL A 300 -3.72 -0.59 27.19
C VAL A 300 -4.53 0.38 28.06
N GLU A 301 -4.51 0.16 29.37
CA GLU A 301 -5.12 1.07 30.33
C GLU A 301 -4.43 2.45 30.35
N HIS A 302 -5.20 3.49 30.60
CA HIS A 302 -4.68 4.87 30.64
C HIS A 302 -3.88 5.10 31.91
N THR A 303 -2.63 5.57 31.79
CA THR A 303 -1.88 6.05 32.95
C THR A 303 -2.03 7.56 33.09
N PRO A 304 -2.67 8.07 34.17
CA PRO A 304 -2.80 9.51 34.36
C PRO A 304 -1.41 10.15 34.53
N MET A 305 -1.04 11.05 33.60
CA MET A 305 0.22 11.78 33.70
C MET A 305 0.25 12.68 34.95
N PRO A 306 1.25 12.60 35.82
CA PRO A 306 1.45 13.62 36.83
C PRO A 306 1.83 14.93 36.14
N LEU A 307 1.01 15.97 36.35
CA LEU A 307 1.31 17.36 35.99
C LEU A 307 2.57 17.82 36.74
N VAL A 308 3.74 17.60 36.15
CA VAL A 308 4.98 18.19 36.65
C VAL A 308 5.06 19.63 36.14
N VAL A 309 4.42 20.53 36.88
CA VAL A 309 4.62 21.97 36.78
C VAL A 309 6.00 22.30 37.38
N HIS A 310 7.04 22.43 36.55
CA HIS A 310 8.25 23.10 37.00
C HIS A 310 8.04 24.62 36.97
N ALA A 311 7.51 25.14 38.08
CA ALA A 311 7.57 26.56 38.40
C ALA A 311 8.97 26.91 38.95
N PRO A 312 9.66 27.94 38.43
CA PRO A 312 10.96 28.33 38.94
C PRO A 312 10.80 29.33 40.10
N THR A 313 10.91 28.85 41.34
CA THR A 313 11.14 29.63 42.58
C THR A 313 11.68 28.65 43.62
N GLY A 314 12.82 28.77 44.28
CA GLY A 314 13.79 29.84 44.45
C GLY A 314 14.25 29.83 45.92
N ALA A 315 15.52 29.51 46.20
CA ALA A 315 16.23 29.87 47.44
C ALA A 315 17.74 29.67 47.21
N LEU A 316 18.47 30.73 46.82
CA LEU A 316 19.24 31.58 47.73
C LEU A 316 20.30 30.79 48.54
N HIS A 317 21.54 30.81 48.07
CA HIS A 317 22.67 31.16 48.92
C HIS A 317 23.55 32.19 48.19
N ALA A 318 23.55 33.38 48.76
CA ALA A 318 24.19 34.57 48.25
C ALA A 318 25.68 34.63 48.63
N LYS A 319 26.53 35.03 47.68
CA LYS A 319 27.63 35.98 47.93
C LYS A 319 27.69 37.00 46.80
N ARG A 320 27.30 38.24 47.13
CA ARG A 320 27.57 39.50 46.40
C ARG A 320 29.00 40.00 46.73
N PRO A 321 29.51 41.09 46.13
CA PRO A 321 29.47 41.50 44.72
C PRO A 321 30.84 42.07 44.24
N GLN A 322 31.05 42.27 42.93
CA GLN A 322 31.77 43.49 42.48
C GLN A 322 31.50 43.80 41.00
N LYS A 323 31.01 45.03 40.77
CA LYS A 323 30.87 45.69 39.46
C LYS A 323 32.26 46.04 38.92
N ARG A 324 32.45 45.98 37.60
CA ARG A 324 32.95 47.12 36.77
C ARG A 324 33.07 46.78 35.27
N HIS A 325 32.46 47.67 34.47
CA HIS A 325 32.73 48.13 33.09
C HIS A 325 33.02 47.13 31.93
N SER A 326 32.18 47.25 30.89
CA SER A 326 32.42 46.88 29.49
C SER A 326 33.62 47.63 28.90
N PRO A 327 34.39 47.09 27.92
CA PRO A 327 33.93 47.12 26.52
C PRO A 327 34.36 45.93 25.62
N LEU A 328 33.63 45.80 24.51
CA LEU A 328 33.98 45.24 23.19
C LEU A 328 35.28 44.42 23.01
N LEU A 329 35.09 43.21 22.45
CA LEU A 329 35.97 42.31 21.65
C LEU A 329 37.45 42.71 21.45
N PRO A 330 38.38 41.74 21.53
CA PRO A 330 38.42 40.63 20.55
C PRO A 330 38.77 39.26 21.18
N VAL A 331 38.94 38.23 20.33
CA VAL A 331 39.41 36.84 20.62
C VAL A 331 38.23 35.85 20.66
N LEU A 332 37.72 35.25 19.58
CA LEU A 332 38.21 34.95 18.22
C LEU A 332 39.65 34.40 18.10
N ALA A 333 40.24 33.87 19.18
CA ALA A 333 41.52 33.13 19.09
C ALA A 333 41.53 31.77 19.80
N THR A 334 40.38 31.20 20.18
CA THR A 334 40.30 29.86 20.77
C THR A 334 39.44 28.86 19.98
N LEU A 335 38.64 29.33 19.02
CA LEU A 335 37.87 28.46 18.11
C LEU A 335 38.47 28.35 16.70
N MET A 336 39.65 28.94 16.48
CA MET A 336 40.51 28.74 15.31
C MET A 336 41.72 27.82 15.60
N ALA A 337 41.82 27.24 16.80
CA ALA A 337 42.94 26.39 17.21
C ALA A 337 42.72 24.89 16.98
N GLY A 338 41.48 24.43 16.75
CA GLY A 338 41.18 23.02 16.48
C GLY A 338 41.26 22.62 15.00
N ILE A 339 41.07 23.57 14.08
CA ILE A 339 40.97 23.29 12.63
C ILE A 339 42.32 23.51 11.90
N VAL A 340 43.28 24.20 12.53
CA VAL A 340 44.66 24.30 12.03
C VAL A 340 45.50 23.04 12.36
N GLY A 341 45.09 22.25 13.37
CA GLY A 341 45.79 21.00 13.76
C GLY A 341 45.63 19.85 12.76
N VAL A 342 44.47 19.76 12.08
CA VAL A 342 44.19 18.70 11.09
C VAL A 342 44.79 19.03 9.72
N MET A 343 44.95 20.33 9.40
CA MET A 343 45.65 20.78 8.18
C MET A 343 47.18 20.81 8.35
N ALA A 344 47.71 20.85 9.58
CA ALA A 344 49.15 20.75 9.86
C ALA A 344 49.70 19.31 9.79
N GLY A 345 48.84 18.29 9.92
CA GLY A 345 49.22 16.87 9.75
C GLY A 345 49.41 16.45 8.29
N MET A 346 48.70 17.08 7.34
CA MET A 346 48.77 16.73 5.92
C MET A 346 49.79 17.55 5.11
N TRP A 347 50.43 18.56 5.70
CA TRP A 347 51.59 19.23 5.10
C TRP A 347 52.94 18.65 5.58
N GLY A 348 52.91 17.81 6.64
CA GLY A 348 54.10 17.22 7.28
C GLY A 348 54.61 15.89 6.71
N TYR A 349 53.81 15.16 5.92
CA TYR A 349 54.26 13.89 5.31
C TYR A 349 54.95 14.08 3.95
N GLY A 350 54.86 15.27 3.36
CA GLY A 350 55.49 15.62 2.08
C GLY A 350 56.91 16.19 2.20
N LYS A 351 57.48 16.28 3.41
CA LYS A 351 58.76 16.99 3.66
C LYS A 351 59.73 16.29 4.62
N LEU A 352 59.69 14.96 4.65
CA LEU A 352 60.73 14.15 5.29
C LEU A 352 61.05 12.92 4.42
N MET A 353 61.77 13.15 3.32
CA MET A 353 62.96 12.39 2.93
C MET A 353 63.49 12.98 1.62
N GLU A 354 64.25 14.08 1.72
CA GLU A 354 65.42 14.28 0.85
C GLU A 354 66.22 15.51 1.29
N ARG A 355 67.34 15.26 1.95
CA ARG A 355 68.64 15.94 1.73
C ARG A 355 69.73 15.01 2.26
N VAL A 356 70.51 14.42 1.37
CA VAL A 356 71.94 14.69 1.12
C VAL A 356 72.40 13.73 0.01
N ALA A 357 72.70 14.31 -1.15
CA ALA A 357 73.43 13.69 -2.28
C ALA A 357 74.95 13.62 -1.96
N PRO A 358 75.82 13.04 -2.81
CA PRO A 358 76.22 13.76 -4.03
C PRO A 358 76.47 12.90 -5.30
N GLU A 359 76.26 13.58 -6.45
CA GLU A 359 77.06 13.66 -7.71
C GLU A 359 77.65 12.39 -8.34
N GLU A 360 77.73 12.18 -9.66
CA GLU A 360 77.45 12.87 -10.94
C GLU A 360 77.48 11.71 -11.98
N VAL A 361 76.88 11.74 -13.18
CA VAL A 361 77.35 12.44 -14.38
C VAL A 361 76.24 12.34 -15.46
N GLU A 362 76.10 13.47 -16.15
CA GLU A 362 75.45 13.80 -17.44
C GLU A 362 75.03 12.68 -18.40
N ALA A 363 73.86 12.87 -19.01
CA ALA A 363 73.77 12.90 -20.48
C ALA A 363 72.51 13.67 -20.94
N THR A 364 72.76 14.63 -21.82
CA THR A 364 71.81 15.45 -22.56
C THR A 364 71.11 14.67 -23.67
N GLY A 365 69.95 15.16 -24.11
CA GLY A 365 69.53 15.05 -25.51
C GLY A 365 68.21 14.34 -25.75
N ASP A 366 67.31 15.08 -26.41
CA ASP A 366 66.03 14.72 -27.01
C ASP A 366 66.00 13.41 -27.85
N VAL A 367 64.80 13.21 -28.42
CA VAL A 367 64.44 12.53 -29.68
C VAL A 367 63.76 11.14 -29.52
N PRO A 368 63.03 10.61 -30.53
CA PRO A 368 61.58 10.70 -30.72
C PRO A 368 60.92 9.31 -30.83
N ALA A 369 59.65 9.30 -31.24
CA ALA A 369 58.91 8.14 -31.71
C ALA A 369 59.63 7.33 -32.80
N ALA A 370 59.54 6.01 -32.63
CA ALA A 370 59.51 4.94 -33.62
C ALA A 370 60.60 4.91 -34.71
N THR A 371 61.57 4.00 -34.58
CA THR A 371 61.97 3.14 -35.70
C THR A 371 62.57 1.82 -35.23
N THR A 372 62.08 0.74 -35.82
CA THR A 372 62.51 -0.66 -35.78
C THR A 372 64.03 -0.83 -35.83
N ARG A 373 64.62 -1.64 -34.94
CA ARG A 373 66.00 -2.13 -35.12
C ARG A 373 66.21 -3.54 -34.58
N SER A 374 66.28 -4.48 -35.53
CA SER A 374 67.22 -5.62 -35.63
C SER A 374 67.76 -6.25 -34.34
N VAL A 375 67.38 -7.52 -34.16
CA VAL A 375 68.09 -8.60 -33.45
C VAL A 375 69.57 -8.30 -33.15
N ARG A 376 69.93 -8.32 -31.85
CA ARG A 376 71.26 -8.72 -31.38
C ARG A 376 71.14 -9.96 -30.51
N SER A 377 71.47 -11.09 -31.12
CA SER A 377 71.87 -12.33 -30.49
C SER A 377 73.02 -12.08 -29.50
N ALA A 378 72.78 -12.23 -28.18
CA ALA A 378 73.75 -12.77 -27.19
C ALA A 378 73.31 -12.66 -25.70
N ASP A 379 72.03 -12.51 -25.34
CA ASP A 379 71.64 -12.67 -23.91
C ASP A 379 71.28 -14.13 -23.61
N LYS A 380 72.18 -14.86 -22.91
CA LYS A 380 72.00 -16.28 -22.54
C LYS A 380 71.13 -16.50 -21.30
N ARG A 381 70.60 -15.44 -20.69
CA ARG A 381 69.82 -15.53 -19.44
C ARG A 381 68.51 -16.33 -19.58
N PRO A 382 67.67 -16.11 -20.61
CA PRO A 382 66.42 -16.86 -20.76
C PRO A 382 66.63 -18.37 -20.96
N GLN A 383 67.67 -18.75 -21.70
CA GLN A 383 68.04 -20.16 -21.90
C GLN A 383 68.40 -20.86 -20.58
N LYS A 384 69.21 -20.21 -19.73
CA LYS A 384 69.58 -20.77 -18.41
C LYS A 384 68.36 -20.92 -17.50
N LEU A 385 67.44 -19.97 -17.54
CA LEU A 385 66.21 -20.03 -16.74
C LEU A 385 65.30 -21.18 -17.20
N LEU A 386 65.20 -21.44 -18.51
CA LEU A 386 64.45 -22.58 -19.04
C LEU A 386 65.05 -23.92 -18.60
N GLU A 387 66.38 -24.06 -18.68
CA GLU A 387 67.07 -25.26 -18.21
C GLU A 387 66.89 -25.47 -16.69
N GLN A 388 66.88 -24.39 -15.91
CA GLN A 388 66.59 -24.44 -14.48
C GLN A 388 65.15 -24.86 -14.19
N ALA A 389 64.16 -24.36 -14.94
CA ALA A 389 62.76 -24.74 -14.79
C ALA A 389 62.52 -26.22 -15.12
N ARG A 390 63.10 -26.70 -16.23
CA ARG A 390 63.06 -28.12 -16.61
C ARG A 390 63.69 -29.02 -15.56
N LYS A 391 64.88 -28.65 -15.07
CA LYS A 391 65.56 -29.40 -14.02
C LYS A 391 64.72 -29.42 -12.74
N TRP A 392 64.15 -28.29 -12.36
CA TRP A 392 63.30 -28.20 -11.17
C TRP A 392 62.08 -29.12 -11.26
N ARG A 393 61.39 -29.17 -12.42
CA ARG A 393 60.27 -30.10 -12.66
C ARG A 393 60.71 -31.56 -12.58
N ALA A 394 61.87 -31.90 -13.14
CA ALA A 394 62.42 -33.25 -13.06
C ALA A 394 62.79 -33.65 -11.62
N ASP A 395 63.32 -32.70 -10.84
CA ASP A 395 63.72 -32.90 -9.44
C ASP A 395 62.51 -32.93 -8.48
N ASN A 396 61.34 -32.41 -8.90
CA ASN A 396 60.11 -32.33 -8.08
C ASN A 396 58.88 -32.89 -8.84
N PRO A 397 58.84 -34.20 -9.14
CA PRO A 397 57.70 -34.80 -9.82
C PRO A 397 56.45 -34.75 -8.93
N GLY A 398 55.36 -34.18 -9.46
CA GLY A 398 54.07 -34.03 -8.75
C GLY A 398 53.81 -32.64 -8.17
N ASP A 399 54.83 -31.77 -8.06
CA ASP A 399 54.62 -30.35 -7.69
C ASP A 399 54.37 -29.50 -8.94
N TYR A 400 53.14 -29.60 -9.44
CA TYR A 400 52.68 -28.90 -10.64
C TYR A 400 52.72 -27.37 -10.48
N GLN A 401 52.44 -26.87 -9.28
CA GLN A 401 52.33 -25.44 -9.04
C GLN A 401 53.70 -24.77 -8.92
N GLY A 402 54.66 -25.44 -8.27
CA GLY A 402 56.05 -25.01 -8.29
C GLY A 402 56.65 -25.04 -9.70
N ALA A 403 56.34 -26.08 -10.49
CA ALA A 403 56.81 -26.20 -11.86
C ALA A 403 56.26 -25.06 -12.75
N GLU A 404 54.96 -24.78 -12.63
CA GLU A 404 54.32 -23.67 -13.36
C GLU A 404 54.98 -22.32 -13.06
N ASN A 405 55.27 -22.03 -11.78
CA ASN A 405 55.92 -20.79 -11.37
C ASN A 405 57.31 -20.63 -11.99
N CYS A 406 58.07 -21.73 -12.07
CA CYS A 406 59.37 -21.73 -12.72
C CYS A 406 59.27 -21.40 -14.21
N TYR A 407 58.36 -22.03 -14.96
CA TYR A 407 58.18 -21.76 -16.39
C TYR A 407 57.65 -20.36 -16.68
N ARG A 408 56.70 -19.86 -15.87
CA ARG A 408 56.16 -18.49 -15.99
C ARG A 408 57.26 -17.43 -15.85
N ARG A 409 58.21 -17.66 -14.94
CA ARG A 409 59.37 -16.77 -14.76
C ARG A 409 60.29 -16.74 -15.98
N VAL A 410 60.43 -17.85 -16.71
CA VAL A 410 61.14 -17.89 -18.00
C VAL A 410 60.41 -17.04 -19.03
N MET A 411 59.08 -17.13 -19.11
CA MET A 411 58.27 -16.36 -20.06
C MET A 411 58.39 -14.85 -19.85
N VAL A 412 58.38 -14.39 -18.59
CA VAL A 412 58.47 -12.96 -18.25
C VAL A 412 59.86 -12.40 -18.54
N ILE A 413 60.93 -13.09 -18.11
CA ILE A 413 62.30 -12.58 -18.26
C ILE A 413 62.81 -12.75 -19.71
N GLY A 414 62.30 -13.75 -20.43
CA GLY A 414 62.64 -14.05 -21.81
C GLY A 414 61.67 -13.50 -22.85
N ALA A 415 60.85 -12.49 -22.52
CA ALA A 415 59.79 -11.99 -23.39
C ALA A 415 60.32 -11.64 -24.80
N GLY A 416 59.67 -12.20 -25.83
CA GLY A 416 60.09 -12.03 -27.23
C GLY A 416 61.24 -12.95 -27.69
N THR A 417 61.66 -13.93 -26.88
CA THR A 417 62.67 -14.93 -27.25
C THR A 417 62.07 -16.32 -27.49
N GLU A 418 62.76 -17.18 -28.25
CA GLU A 418 62.32 -18.57 -28.49
C GLU A 418 62.20 -19.40 -27.20
N PHE A 419 62.94 -19.04 -26.15
CA PHE A 419 62.92 -19.75 -24.87
C PHE A 419 61.67 -19.47 -24.04
N ALA A 420 61.10 -18.26 -24.17
CA ALA A 420 59.80 -17.95 -23.58
C ALA A 420 58.68 -18.75 -24.27
N GLN A 421 58.76 -18.92 -25.60
CA GLN A 421 57.79 -19.75 -26.33
C GLN A 421 57.87 -21.21 -25.90
N ARG A 422 59.09 -21.79 -25.84
CA ARG A 422 59.27 -23.19 -25.38
C ARG A 422 58.84 -23.41 -23.92
N ALA A 423 58.97 -22.41 -23.06
CA ALA A 423 58.47 -22.47 -21.69
C ALA A 423 56.93 -22.49 -21.64
N ALA A 424 56.26 -21.78 -22.55
CA ALA A 424 54.82 -21.79 -22.68
C ALA A 424 54.32 -23.16 -23.15
N ASP A 425 54.94 -23.72 -24.20
CA ASP A 425 54.55 -25.01 -24.78
C ASP A 425 54.68 -26.16 -23.75
N GLU A 426 55.74 -26.15 -22.93
CA GLU A 426 55.93 -27.17 -21.87
C GLU A 426 54.95 -27.04 -20.71
N LEU A 427 54.53 -25.82 -20.39
CA LEU A 427 53.50 -25.58 -19.38
C LEU A 427 52.15 -26.08 -19.88
N GLU A 428 51.85 -25.89 -21.16
CA GLU A 428 50.62 -26.37 -21.79
C GLU A 428 50.55 -27.91 -21.81
N GLN A 429 51.62 -28.58 -22.22
CA GLN A 429 51.68 -30.05 -22.20
C GLN A 429 51.46 -30.62 -20.79
N MET A 430 52.09 -30.01 -19.77
CA MET A 430 51.94 -30.44 -18.38
C MET A 430 50.50 -30.34 -17.88
N ARG A 431 49.78 -29.29 -18.27
CA ARG A 431 48.37 -29.11 -17.90
C ARG A 431 47.50 -30.17 -18.56
N ALA A 432 47.75 -30.50 -19.82
CA ALA A 432 47.02 -31.54 -20.55
C ALA A 432 47.16 -32.94 -19.91
N GLU A 433 48.38 -33.33 -19.52
CA GLU A 433 48.66 -34.60 -18.83
C GLU A 433 47.90 -34.70 -17.48
N ARG A 434 47.82 -33.58 -16.75
CA ARG A 434 47.10 -33.50 -15.46
C ARG A 434 45.59 -33.67 -15.65
N GLU A 435 45.00 -33.07 -16.68
CA GLU A 435 43.56 -33.20 -16.98
C GLU A 435 43.17 -34.61 -17.45
N GLU A 436 44.05 -35.33 -18.15
CA GLU A 436 43.79 -36.71 -18.56
C GLU A 436 43.71 -37.66 -17.36
N MET A 437 44.61 -37.52 -16.38
CA MET A 437 44.58 -38.32 -15.14
C MET A 437 43.35 -38.04 -14.28
N ALA A 438 42.91 -36.78 -14.17
CA ALA A 438 41.70 -36.43 -13.43
C ALA A 438 40.45 -37.08 -14.05
N ARG A 439 40.35 -37.08 -15.39
CA ARG A 439 39.21 -37.70 -16.11
C ARG A 439 39.13 -39.21 -15.91
N ALA A 440 40.26 -39.91 -15.92
CA ALA A 440 40.29 -41.36 -15.72
C ALA A 440 39.72 -41.77 -14.34
N VAL A 441 40.07 -41.03 -13.29
CA VAL A 441 39.60 -41.27 -11.92
C VAL A 441 38.09 -41.09 -11.78
N VAL A 442 37.52 -40.05 -12.39
CA VAL A 442 36.06 -39.81 -12.34
C VAL A 442 35.31 -40.92 -13.08
N GLN A 443 35.84 -41.40 -14.20
CA GLN A 443 35.20 -42.48 -14.96
C GLN A 443 35.16 -43.80 -14.17
N GLU A 444 36.24 -44.15 -13.48
CA GLU A 444 36.29 -45.35 -12.63
C GLU A 444 35.22 -45.31 -11.52
N LEU A 445 35.06 -44.16 -10.86
CA LEU A 445 34.01 -43.97 -9.84
C LEU A 445 32.61 -44.05 -10.44
N THR A 446 32.43 -43.55 -11.67
CA THR A 446 31.15 -43.62 -12.39
C THR A 446 30.74 -45.07 -12.66
N ASP A 447 31.68 -45.88 -13.14
CA ASP A 447 31.41 -47.29 -13.42
C ASP A 447 31.09 -48.07 -12.14
N ARG A 448 31.66 -47.66 -11.00
CA ARG A 448 31.42 -48.28 -9.69
C ARG A 448 30.02 -48.00 -9.12
N VAL A 449 29.43 -46.83 -9.39
CA VAL A 449 28.11 -46.44 -8.83
C VAL A 449 26.92 -46.87 -9.67
N ALA A 450 27.12 -47.17 -10.97
CA ALA A 450 26.06 -47.53 -11.91
C ALA A 450 25.02 -48.56 -11.38
N PRO A 451 25.41 -49.70 -10.75
CA PRO A 451 24.44 -50.70 -10.30
C PRO A 451 23.60 -50.28 -9.06
N MET A 452 23.97 -49.21 -8.36
CA MET A 452 23.16 -48.63 -7.27
C MET A 452 22.08 -47.72 -7.83
N VAL A 453 22.44 -46.93 -8.85
CA VAL A 453 21.51 -46.04 -9.56
C VAL A 453 20.37 -46.83 -10.22
N GLU A 454 20.66 -48.00 -10.78
CA GLU A 454 19.65 -48.90 -11.37
C GLU A 454 18.63 -49.43 -10.35
N ARG A 455 18.99 -49.48 -9.06
CA ARG A 455 18.11 -49.89 -7.96
C ARG A 455 17.44 -48.70 -7.27
N GLU A 456 17.58 -47.49 -7.83
CA GLU A 456 17.10 -46.23 -7.26
C GLU A 456 17.70 -45.90 -5.87
N GLU A 457 18.84 -46.52 -5.54
CA GLU A 457 19.63 -46.30 -4.31
C GLU A 457 20.52 -45.05 -4.48
N PHE A 458 19.93 -43.92 -4.89
CA PHE A 458 20.69 -42.75 -5.36
C PHE A 458 21.55 -42.09 -4.26
N LEU A 459 21.09 -42.09 -3.00
CA LEU A 459 21.86 -41.54 -1.89
C LEU A 459 23.12 -42.37 -1.59
N GLU A 460 23.01 -43.70 -1.65
CA GLU A 460 24.16 -44.60 -1.46
C GLU A 460 25.18 -44.45 -2.60
N ALA A 461 24.69 -44.30 -3.82
CA ALA A 461 25.52 -44.02 -4.99
C ALA A 461 26.26 -42.67 -4.90
N ALA A 462 25.59 -41.61 -4.42
CA ALA A 462 26.20 -40.29 -4.24
C ALA A 462 27.35 -40.32 -3.22
N GLN A 463 27.20 -41.12 -2.15
CA GLN A 463 28.19 -41.22 -1.09
C GLN A 463 29.53 -41.77 -1.57
N VAL A 464 29.51 -42.69 -2.55
CA VAL A 464 30.73 -43.26 -3.15
C VAL A 464 31.63 -42.20 -3.80
N TYR A 465 31.05 -41.15 -4.39
CA TYR A 465 31.81 -40.05 -4.96
C TYR A 465 32.39 -39.12 -3.90
N ILE A 466 31.63 -38.85 -2.83
CA ILE A 466 32.01 -37.92 -1.76
C ILE A 466 33.21 -38.46 -0.99
N ASP A 467 33.18 -39.76 -0.66
CA ASP A 467 34.18 -40.40 0.22
C ASP A 467 35.51 -40.73 -0.48
N TYR A 468 35.69 -40.37 -1.76
CA TYR A 468 36.93 -40.65 -2.48
C TYR A 468 38.08 -39.72 -2.05
N ASP A 469 39.19 -40.31 -1.57
CA ASP A 469 40.40 -39.65 -1.09
C ASP A 469 41.68 -40.09 -1.84
N GLY A 470 41.52 -40.80 -2.97
CA GLY A 470 42.61 -41.37 -3.76
C GLY A 470 43.42 -40.37 -4.61
N THR A 471 44.19 -40.86 -5.58
CA THR A 471 44.98 -40.00 -6.48
C THR A 471 44.08 -39.00 -7.22
N MET A 472 44.57 -37.78 -7.42
CA MET A 472 43.81 -36.67 -8.01
C MET A 472 42.57 -36.26 -7.21
N ALA A 473 42.47 -36.60 -5.91
CA ALA A 473 41.29 -36.27 -5.10
C ALA A 473 41.01 -34.76 -5.06
N VAL A 474 42.04 -33.92 -5.01
CA VAL A 474 41.90 -32.46 -5.01
C VAL A 474 41.40 -31.97 -6.37
N GLU A 475 42.00 -32.45 -7.46
CA GLU A 475 41.68 -32.04 -8.82
C GLU A 475 40.33 -32.55 -9.32
N THR A 476 39.85 -33.67 -8.79
CA THR A 476 38.56 -34.28 -9.16
C THR A 476 37.45 -33.94 -8.18
N ALA A 477 37.75 -33.20 -7.09
CA ALA A 477 36.80 -32.87 -6.04
C ALA A 477 35.51 -32.25 -6.61
N ASP A 478 35.66 -31.27 -7.50
CA ASP A 478 34.54 -30.55 -8.09
C ASP A 478 33.67 -31.46 -8.96
N THR A 479 34.29 -32.29 -9.81
CA THR A 479 33.55 -33.21 -10.68
C THR A 479 32.85 -34.31 -9.90
N ARG A 480 33.47 -34.82 -8.83
CA ARG A 480 32.86 -35.83 -7.94
C ARG A 480 31.70 -35.23 -7.14
N ALA A 481 31.86 -34.01 -6.63
CA ALA A 481 30.80 -33.28 -5.95
C ALA A 481 29.60 -33.06 -6.88
N GLN A 482 29.86 -32.69 -8.14
CA GLN A 482 28.80 -32.54 -9.15
C GLN A 482 28.05 -33.86 -9.41
N ARG A 483 28.76 -34.99 -9.56
CA ARG A 483 28.12 -36.31 -9.76
C ARG A 483 27.31 -36.78 -8.55
N ALA A 484 27.78 -36.48 -7.34
CA ALA A 484 27.05 -36.77 -6.11
C ALA A 484 25.77 -35.92 -5.99
N ALA A 485 25.84 -34.63 -6.36
CA ALA A 485 24.69 -33.74 -6.40
C ALA A 485 23.62 -34.24 -7.38
N GLU A 486 24.00 -34.59 -8.62
CA GLU A 486 23.08 -35.14 -9.65
C GLU A 486 22.25 -36.33 -9.14
N LEU A 487 22.86 -37.20 -8.34
CA LEU A 487 22.20 -38.37 -7.76
C LEU A 487 21.26 -37.98 -6.60
N ARG A 488 21.61 -36.99 -5.77
CA ARG A 488 20.74 -36.48 -4.71
C ARG A 488 19.49 -35.80 -5.29
N THR A 489 19.64 -34.99 -6.35
CA THR A 489 18.51 -34.37 -7.05
C THR A 489 17.52 -35.42 -7.57
N ARG A 490 18.00 -36.53 -8.14
CA ARG A 490 17.12 -37.64 -8.60
C ARG A 490 16.30 -38.28 -7.48
N HIS A 491 16.86 -38.37 -6.28
CA HIS A 491 16.12 -38.86 -5.11
C HIS A 491 15.04 -37.87 -4.66
N GLU A 492 15.34 -36.57 -4.64
CA GLU A 492 14.36 -35.53 -4.32
C GLU A 492 13.19 -35.50 -5.31
N ASP A 493 13.47 -35.68 -6.60
CA ASP A 493 12.46 -35.75 -7.66
C ASP A 493 11.52 -36.96 -7.53
N MET A 494 12.03 -38.08 -7.02
CA MET A 494 11.21 -39.25 -6.69
C MET A 494 10.26 -38.93 -5.54
N GLU A 495 10.76 -38.40 -4.42
CA GLU A 495 9.90 -38.06 -3.28
C GLU A 495 8.87 -36.96 -3.58
N ARG A 496 9.20 -36.02 -4.48
CA ARG A 496 8.25 -34.97 -4.88
C ARG A 496 7.06 -35.56 -5.63
N ARG A 497 7.29 -36.53 -6.52
CA ARG A 497 6.22 -37.24 -7.24
C ARG A 497 5.31 -37.98 -6.27
N ASP A 498 5.88 -38.64 -5.27
CA ASP A 498 5.11 -39.37 -4.26
C ASP A 498 4.22 -38.43 -3.44
N ARG A 499 4.75 -37.27 -3.00
CA ARG A 499 3.95 -36.26 -2.25
C ARG A 499 2.82 -35.64 -3.07
N MET A 500 3.05 -35.34 -4.36
CA MET A 500 1.98 -34.79 -5.21
C MET A 500 0.84 -35.79 -5.41
N ALA A 501 1.16 -37.08 -5.56
CA ALA A 501 0.16 -38.13 -5.66
C ALA A 501 -0.70 -38.20 -4.38
N GLU A 502 -0.13 -37.99 -3.19
CA GLU A 502 -0.90 -37.94 -1.93
C GLU A 502 -1.86 -36.75 -1.86
N VAL A 503 -1.48 -35.57 -2.38
CA VAL A 503 -2.34 -34.37 -2.38
C VAL A 503 -3.51 -34.53 -3.35
N GLU A 504 -3.25 -34.99 -4.58
CA GLU A 504 -4.30 -35.25 -5.58
C GLU A 504 -5.33 -36.25 -5.04
N GLN A 505 -4.88 -37.27 -4.31
CA GLN A 505 -5.76 -38.25 -3.67
C GLN A 505 -6.66 -37.66 -2.57
N ARG A 506 -6.15 -36.71 -1.76
CA ARG A 506 -6.94 -36.04 -0.71
C ARG A 506 -8.03 -35.14 -1.30
N GLU A 507 -7.70 -34.35 -2.32
CA GLU A 507 -8.67 -33.47 -2.99
C GLU A 507 -9.75 -34.30 -3.70
N TRP A 508 -9.37 -35.38 -4.39
CA TRP A 508 -10.34 -36.31 -4.99
C TRP A 508 -11.34 -36.84 -3.96
N LYS A 509 -10.86 -37.31 -2.80
CA LYS A 509 -11.72 -37.83 -1.73
C LYS A 509 -12.69 -36.76 -1.20
N LYS A 510 -12.24 -35.51 -1.07
CA LYS A 510 -13.08 -34.39 -0.64
C LYS A 510 -14.19 -34.11 -1.65
N THR A 511 -13.88 -34.05 -2.94
CA THR A 511 -14.88 -33.85 -4.01
C THR A 511 -15.96 -34.93 -3.97
N VAL A 512 -15.56 -36.19 -3.84
CA VAL A 512 -16.52 -37.31 -3.71
C VAL A 512 -17.46 -37.10 -2.51
N LEU A 513 -16.94 -36.66 -1.37
CA LEU A 513 -17.76 -36.43 -0.17
C LEU A 513 -18.70 -35.23 -0.30
N ASP A 514 -18.27 -34.16 -0.97
CA ASP A 514 -19.12 -33.00 -1.27
C ASP A 514 -20.27 -33.39 -2.21
N ASP A 515 -19.99 -34.19 -3.25
CA ASP A 515 -21.00 -34.72 -4.18
C ASP A 515 -22.02 -35.63 -3.47
N VAL A 516 -21.54 -36.48 -2.56
CA VAL A 516 -22.40 -37.34 -1.73
C VAL A 516 -23.29 -36.49 -0.82
N ALA A 517 -22.73 -35.49 -0.14
CA ALA A 517 -23.51 -34.60 0.73
C ALA A 517 -24.60 -33.85 -0.06
N ALA A 518 -24.26 -33.32 -1.24
CA ALA A 518 -25.22 -32.69 -2.13
C ALA A 518 -26.34 -33.66 -2.53
N ALA A 519 -25.99 -34.86 -3.02
CA ALA A 519 -26.95 -35.88 -3.41
C ALA A 519 -27.87 -36.31 -2.26
N LEU A 520 -27.36 -36.42 -1.03
CA LEU A 520 -28.17 -36.75 0.14
C LEU A 520 -29.26 -35.70 0.43
N LEU A 521 -28.94 -34.42 0.19
CA LEU A 521 -29.83 -33.28 0.43
C LEU A 521 -30.87 -33.08 -0.68
N THR A 522 -30.57 -33.48 -1.91
CA THR A 522 -31.42 -33.28 -3.09
C THR A 522 -32.14 -34.54 -3.55
N ASP A 523 -31.40 -35.62 -3.77
CA ASP A 523 -31.84 -36.82 -4.49
C ASP A 523 -32.09 -38.01 -3.55
N GLY A 524 -31.44 -38.00 -2.39
CA GLY A 524 -31.62 -38.94 -1.29
C GLY A 524 -30.55 -40.03 -1.18
N LEU A 525 -30.78 -40.96 -0.24
CA LEU A 525 -29.78 -41.96 0.20
C LEU A 525 -29.28 -42.85 -0.95
N ALA A 526 -30.16 -43.24 -1.87
CA ALA A 526 -29.81 -44.12 -2.98
C ALA A 526 -28.78 -43.51 -3.93
N GLU A 527 -28.84 -42.19 -4.17
CA GLU A 527 -27.91 -41.51 -5.08
C GLU A 527 -26.55 -41.28 -4.40
N GLY A 528 -26.54 -40.90 -3.12
CA GLY A 528 -25.30 -40.84 -2.33
C GLY A 528 -24.55 -42.18 -2.28
N GLN A 529 -25.27 -43.28 -2.13
CA GLN A 529 -24.69 -44.64 -2.20
C GLN A 529 -24.13 -44.98 -3.58
N ARG A 530 -24.81 -44.58 -4.65
CA ARG A 530 -24.32 -44.80 -6.02
C ARG A 530 -22.97 -44.11 -6.23
N ILE A 531 -22.87 -42.84 -5.85
CA ILE A 531 -21.64 -42.05 -5.95
C ILE A 531 -20.51 -42.71 -5.15
N LEU A 532 -20.78 -43.18 -3.94
CA LEU A 532 -19.77 -43.87 -3.12
C LEU A 532 -19.28 -45.18 -3.72
N ARG A 533 -20.17 -45.98 -4.33
CA ARG A 533 -19.77 -47.25 -4.97
C ARG A 533 -18.95 -47.02 -6.23
N ASP A 534 -19.33 -46.03 -7.04
CA ASP A 534 -18.58 -45.64 -8.23
C ASP A 534 -17.18 -45.14 -7.82
N ALA A 535 -17.11 -44.24 -6.84
CA ALA A 535 -15.83 -43.74 -6.32
C ALA A 535 -14.97 -44.83 -5.65
N SER A 536 -15.59 -45.77 -4.92
CA SER A 536 -14.88 -46.90 -4.30
C SER A 536 -14.26 -47.84 -5.35
N ALA A 537 -14.90 -47.99 -6.52
CA ALA A 537 -14.36 -48.77 -7.64
C ALA A 537 -13.22 -48.06 -8.39
N GLU A 538 -13.19 -46.72 -8.34
CA GLU A 538 -12.16 -45.87 -8.96
C GLU A 538 -10.97 -45.58 -8.03
N ALA A 539 -11.07 -45.93 -6.75
CA ALA A 539 -10.02 -45.70 -5.76
C ALA A 539 -8.73 -46.44 -6.13
N VAL A 540 -7.62 -45.70 -6.12
CA VAL A 540 -6.28 -46.22 -6.47
C VAL A 540 -5.64 -46.98 -5.30
N ASP A 541 -6.08 -46.70 -4.07
CA ASP A 541 -5.54 -47.24 -2.82
C ASP A 541 -6.58 -48.05 -2.03
N GLU A 542 -6.15 -49.16 -1.41
CA GLU A 542 -7.01 -50.09 -0.68
C GLU A 542 -7.65 -49.44 0.56
N ASP A 543 -6.91 -48.58 1.27
CA ASP A 543 -7.42 -47.89 2.47
C ASP A 543 -8.54 -46.88 2.12
N GLN A 544 -8.46 -46.28 0.92
CA GLN A 544 -9.47 -45.35 0.42
C GLN A 544 -10.74 -46.09 0.03
N ALA A 545 -10.60 -47.19 -0.73
CA ALA A 545 -11.72 -48.05 -1.08
C ALA A 545 -12.46 -48.54 0.18
N LEU A 546 -11.70 -48.93 1.22
CA LEU A 546 -12.24 -49.36 2.51
C LEU A 546 -12.98 -48.23 3.24
N SER A 547 -12.41 -47.02 3.25
CA SER A 547 -13.02 -45.85 3.89
C SER A 547 -14.35 -45.47 3.24
N LEU A 548 -14.40 -45.42 1.91
CA LEU A 548 -15.62 -45.10 1.15
C LEU A 548 -16.67 -46.21 1.28
N SER A 549 -16.24 -47.47 1.29
CA SER A 549 -17.13 -48.61 1.53
C SER A 549 -17.75 -48.59 2.93
N LYS A 550 -17.02 -48.12 3.95
CA LYS A 550 -17.57 -47.93 5.30
C LYS A 550 -18.71 -46.90 5.31
N LEU A 551 -18.57 -45.81 4.55
CA LEU A 551 -19.64 -44.81 4.44
C LEU A 551 -20.82 -45.31 3.60
N ASP A 552 -20.60 -46.11 2.55
CA ASP A 552 -21.71 -46.76 1.82
C ASP A 552 -22.53 -47.67 2.77
N GLN A 553 -21.85 -48.38 3.68
CA GLN A 553 -22.50 -49.19 4.71
C GLN A 553 -23.30 -48.32 5.69
N ILE A 554 -22.74 -47.22 6.18
CA ILE A 554 -23.44 -46.26 7.05
C ILE A 554 -24.71 -45.71 6.36
N LEU A 555 -24.62 -45.36 5.07
CA LEU A 555 -25.79 -44.92 4.29
C LEU A 555 -26.81 -46.05 4.10
N ALA A 556 -26.37 -47.31 4.02
CA ALA A 556 -27.26 -48.46 3.90
C ALA A 556 -28.01 -48.70 5.21
N ASP A 557 -27.32 -48.60 6.34
CA ASP A 557 -27.89 -48.80 7.67
C ASP A 557 -28.87 -47.65 8.00
N ALA A 558 -28.52 -46.40 7.65
CA ALA A 558 -29.42 -45.25 7.74
C ALA A 558 -30.67 -45.37 6.84
N ALA A 559 -30.61 -46.16 5.77
CA ALA A 559 -31.77 -46.45 4.91
C ALA A 559 -32.73 -47.49 5.51
N ASP A 560 -32.29 -48.31 6.48
CA ASP A 560 -33.10 -49.36 7.14
C ASP A 560 -33.81 -48.88 8.43
N THR A 561 -34.14 -47.59 8.48
CA THR A 561 -34.76 -46.95 9.66
C THR A 561 -36.17 -47.41 9.98
N ASP A 562 -36.87 -48.01 9.01
CA ASP A 562 -38.20 -48.59 9.23
C ASP A 562 -38.13 -49.87 10.10
N THR A 563 -37.00 -50.60 10.07
CA THR A 563 -36.79 -51.80 10.90
C THR A 563 -36.67 -51.43 12.39
N GLU A 564 -35.88 -50.40 12.74
CA GLU A 564 -35.77 -49.92 14.12
C GLU A 564 -37.11 -49.43 14.70
N ILE A 565 -37.87 -48.69 13.88
CA ILE A 565 -39.19 -48.20 14.28
C ILE A 565 -40.10 -49.39 14.62
N VAL A 566 -40.09 -50.43 13.79
CA VAL A 566 -40.86 -51.66 14.02
C VAL A 566 -40.41 -52.38 15.28
N GLU A 567 -39.11 -52.52 15.51
CA GLU A 567 -38.56 -53.14 16.72
C GLU A 567 -38.94 -52.38 18.00
N SER A 568 -39.01 -51.04 17.95
CA SER A 568 -39.49 -50.22 19.07
C SER A 568 -40.94 -50.57 19.46
N PHE A 569 -41.80 -50.90 18.49
CA PHE A 569 -43.17 -51.34 18.73
C PHE A 569 -43.19 -52.76 19.29
N VAL A 570 -42.36 -53.66 18.77
CA VAL A 570 -42.25 -55.04 19.27
C VAL A 570 -41.82 -55.06 20.73
N ALA A 571 -40.90 -54.18 21.14
CA ALA A 571 -40.49 -54.02 22.54
C ALA A 571 -41.64 -53.60 23.47
N GLN A 572 -42.70 -52.98 22.92
CA GLN A 572 -43.90 -52.56 23.63
C GLN A 572 -45.07 -53.56 23.48
N ALA A 573 -44.80 -54.78 22.99
CA ALA A 573 -45.83 -55.80 22.83
C ALA A 573 -46.61 -56.06 24.13
N GLY A 574 -47.93 -56.04 24.03
CA GLY A 574 -48.85 -56.19 25.16
C GLY A 574 -49.17 -54.89 25.92
N GLN A 575 -48.48 -53.78 25.64
CA GLN A 575 -48.74 -52.48 26.25
C GLN A 575 -49.73 -51.64 25.44
N VAL A 576 -50.44 -50.72 26.11
CA VAL A 576 -51.29 -49.71 25.46
C VAL A 576 -50.47 -48.44 25.31
N VAL A 577 -50.28 -48.02 24.06
CA VAL A 577 -49.48 -46.85 23.69
C VAL A 577 -50.30 -45.89 22.85
N GLU A 578 -50.00 -44.61 22.99
CA GLU A 578 -50.57 -43.54 22.18
C GLU A 578 -49.61 -43.27 21.02
N VAL A 579 -50.10 -43.41 19.78
CA VAL A 579 -49.29 -43.40 18.56
C VAL A 579 -49.78 -42.28 17.67
N ALA A 580 -48.91 -41.31 17.36
CA ALA A 580 -49.24 -40.26 16.41
C ALA A 580 -49.11 -40.77 14.96
N MET A 581 -50.25 -40.96 14.30
CA MET A 581 -50.32 -41.31 12.87
C MET A 581 -50.56 -40.05 12.03
N LYS A 582 -50.28 -40.11 10.72
CA LYS A 582 -50.62 -39.02 9.78
C LYS A 582 -52.11 -38.64 9.81
N ALA A 583 -52.98 -39.61 10.09
CA ALA A 583 -54.43 -39.43 10.20
C ALA A 583 -54.90 -39.00 11.61
N GLY A 584 -53.99 -38.64 12.52
CA GLY A 584 -54.27 -38.27 13.91
C GLY A 584 -53.85 -39.35 14.92
N THR A 585 -53.78 -38.94 16.18
CA THR A 585 -53.29 -39.78 17.29
C THR A 585 -54.29 -40.88 17.68
N ARG A 586 -53.79 -42.10 17.89
CA ARG A 586 -54.62 -43.27 18.26
C ARG A 586 -54.03 -44.00 19.46
N LYS A 587 -54.89 -44.49 20.36
CA LYS A 587 -54.51 -45.40 21.45
C LYS A 587 -54.67 -46.85 21.00
N VAL A 588 -53.55 -47.56 20.96
CA VAL A 588 -53.48 -48.93 20.45
C VAL A 588 -52.76 -49.84 21.43
N LYS A 589 -53.19 -51.09 21.52
CA LYS A 589 -52.47 -52.15 22.22
C LYS A 589 -51.60 -52.90 21.23
N VAL A 590 -50.28 -52.85 21.38
CA VAL A 590 -49.37 -53.52 20.43
C VAL A 590 -49.47 -55.04 20.61
N VAL A 591 -49.61 -55.77 19.51
CA VAL A 591 -49.69 -57.24 19.50
C VAL A 591 -48.33 -57.84 19.12
N GLY A 592 -47.65 -57.25 18.14
CA GLY A 592 -46.34 -57.66 17.66
C GLY A 592 -46.09 -57.07 16.27
N ALA A 593 -45.05 -57.53 15.58
CA ALA A 593 -44.80 -57.15 14.19
C ALA A 593 -44.47 -58.38 13.34
N LYS A 594 -44.76 -58.27 12.04
CA LYS A 594 -44.41 -59.27 11.04
C LYS A 594 -44.24 -58.59 9.69
N ASP A 595 -43.21 -58.99 8.95
CA ASP A 595 -42.93 -58.50 7.59
C ASP A 595 -42.85 -56.96 7.50
N GLY A 596 -42.24 -56.30 8.50
CA GLY A 596 -42.10 -54.84 8.56
C GLY A 596 -43.38 -54.07 8.94
N VAL A 597 -44.45 -54.78 9.35
CA VAL A 597 -45.73 -54.19 9.73
C VAL A 597 -46.03 -54.45 11.19
N VAL A 598 -46.41 -53.40 11.92
CA VAL A 598 -46.81 -53.51 13.33
C VAL A 598 -48.28 -53.86 13.40
N TYR A 599 -48.61 -54.95 14.09
CA TYR A 599 -49.98 -55.36 14.38
C TYR A 599 -50.36 -54.85 15.77
N ALA A 600 -51.44 -54.08 15.85
CA ALA A 600 -51.97 -53.52 17.08
C ALA A 600 -53.50 -53.66 17.15
N ARG A 601 -54.10 -53.51 18.32
CA ARG A 601 -55.56 -53.47 18.50
C ARG A 601 -56.00 -52.11 19.00
N LEU A 602 -57.02 -51.53 18.37
CA LEU A 602 -57.56 -50.25 18.82
C LEU A 602 -58.21 -50.39 20.20
N VAL A 603 -57.92 -49.47 21.12
CA VAL A 603 -58.59 -49.42 22.43
C VAL A 603 -59.81 -48.52 22.31
N THR A 604 -61.00 -49.10 22.14
CA THR A 604 -62.27 -48.39 22.07
C THR A 604 -63.08 -48.57 23.36
N SER A 605 -63.84 -47.55 23.75
CA SER A 605 -64.68 -47.55 24.96
C SER A 605 -66.05 -48.22 24.78
N VAL A 606 -66.31 -48.89 23.64
CA VAL A 606 -67.66 -49.35 23.27
C VAL A 606 -67.67 -50.84 22.86
N ASN A 607 -68.38 -51.65 23.65
CA ASN A 607 -68.87 -53.01 23.35
C ASN A 607 -67.87 -54.10 22.94
N GLY A 608 -66.63 -54.10 23.44
CA GLY A 608 -65.77 -55.29 23.41
C GLY A 608 -65.31 -55.75 22.01
N VAL A 609 -65.54 -54.95 20.97
CA VAL A 609 -65.04 -55.21 19.61
C VAL A 609 -63.62 -54.64 19.49
N SER A 610 -62.61 -55.51 19.52
CA SER A 610 -61.25 -55.13 19.21
C SER A 610 -61.03 -55.13 17.70
N VAL A 611 -60.75 -53.97 17.12
CA VAL A 611 -60.36 -53.84 15.71
C VAL A 611 -58.84 -54.03 15.62
N GLU A 612 -58.40 -55.01 14.84
CA GLU A 612 -56.99 -55.17 14.50
C GLU A 612 -56.58 -54.11 13.49
N LEU A 613 -55.45 -53.45 13.77
CA LEU A 613 -54.86 -52.38 13.00
C LEU A 613 -53.46 -52.83 12.57
N GLN A 614 -53.18 -52.67 11.28
CA GLN A 614 -51.83 -52.78 10.73
C GLN A 614 -51.28 -51.36 10.61
N ILE A 615 -50.11 -51.13 11.19
CA ILE A 615 -49.41 -49.84 11.18
C ILE A 615 -48.12 -50.06 10.41
N HIS A 616 -48.03 -49.46 9.22
CA HIS A 616 -46.76 -49.35 8.52
C HIS A 616 -45.98 -48.15 9.08
N PRO A 617 -44.64 -48.20 9.15
CA PRO A 617 -43.82 -47.04 9.53
C PRO A 617 -44.14 -45.77 8.72
N SER A 618 -44.51 -45.94 7.44
CA SER A 618 -44.97 -44.87 6.56
C SER A 618 -46.29 -44.19 6.99
N ASP A 619 -47.10 -44.84 7.84
CA ASP A 619 -48.39 -44.31 8.33
C ASP A 619 -48.22 -43.38 9.54
N LEU A 620 -47.04 -43.40 10.16
CA LEU A 620 -46.71 -42.61 11.34
C LEU A 620 -46.45 -41.14 10.98
N ALA A 621 -46.77 -40.24 11.91
CA ALA A 621 -46.39 -38.83 11.81
C ALA A 621 -44.86 -38.70 11.90
N ALA A 622 -44.28 -37.69 11.25
CA ALA A 622 -42.82 -37.50 11.22
C ALA A 622 -42.18 -37.45 12.63
N GLY A 623 -42.83 -36.75 13.57
CA GLY A 623 -42.39 -36.69 14.96
C GLY A 623 -42.46 -38.03 15.72
N GLU A 624 -43.43 -38.90 15.39
CA GLU A 624 -43.55 -40.24 15.98
C GLU A 624 -42.44 -41.17 15.46
N ARG A 625 -42.09 -41.05 14.18
CA ARG A 625 -40.98 -41.81 13.58
C ARG A 625 -39.65 -41.41 14.20
N LEU A 626 -39.37 -40.11 14.26
CA LEU A 626 -38.16 -39.55 14.87
C LEU A 626 -37.99 -39.99 16.34
N ALA A 627 -39.07 -40.00 17.13
CA ALA A 627 -39.04 -40.38 18.54
C ALA A 627 -38.84 -41.88 18.79
N ARG A 628 -39.03 -42.72 17.76
CA ARG A 628 -38.92 -44.18 17.84
C ARG A 628 -37.66 -44.75 17.23
N MET A 629 -36.94 -43.95 16.46
CA MET A 629 -35.57 -44.25 16.03
C MET A 629 -34.65 -44.22 17.25
N GLY A 630 -33.58 -45.03 17.25
CA GLY A 630 -32.69 -45.29 18.39
C GLY A 630 -32.03 -44.06 19.06
N SER A 631 -30.90 -44.26 19.76
CA SER A 631 -30.24 -43.14 20.48
C SER A 631 -29.82 -42.03 19.53
N ASP A 632 -29.86 -40.78 20.00
CA ASP A 632 -29.28 -39.63 19.27
C ASP A 632 -27.74 -39.71 19.21
N ASP A 633 -27.14 -40.53 20.08
CA ASP A 633 -25.68 -40.75 20.13
C ASP A 633 -25.17 -41.75 19.08
N ASP A 634 -26.08 -42.42 18.36
CA ASP A 634 -25.73 -43.33 17.28
C ASP A 634 -25.57 -42.53 15.97
N PRO A 635 -24.38 -42.51 15.35
CA PRO A 635 -24.10 -41.70 14.16
C PRO A 635 -25.01 -42.01 12.97
N ASP A 636 -25.41 -43.27 12.79
CA ASP A 636 -26.20 -43.71 11.64
C ASP A 636 -27.66 -43.26 11.82
N VAL A 637 -28.14 -43.35 13.06
CA VAL A 637 -29.44 -42.83 13.48
C VAL A 637 -29.47 -41.30 13.38
N ALA A 638 -28.40 -40.62 13.79
CA ALA A 638 -28.27 -39.17 13.69
C ALA A 638 -28.32 -38.69 12.23
N LEU A 639 -27.63 -39.38 11.31
CA LEU A 639 -27.70 -39.10 9.87
C LEU A 639 -29.13 -39.16 9.34
N ALA A 640 -29.83 -40.24 9.64
CA ALA A 640 -31.17 -40.47 9.17
C ALA A 640 -32.18 -39.47 9.79
N LYS A 641 -32.06 -39.18 11.10
CA LYS A 641 -32.86 -38.13 11.77
C LYS A 641 -32.61 -36.76 11.13
N GLY A 642 -31.36 -36.42 10.83
CA GLY A 642 -30.98 -35.18 10.15
C GLY A 642 -31.61 -35.05 8.77
N LEU A 643 -31.49 -36.07 7.92
CA LEU A 643 -32.10 -36.10 6.57
C LEU A 643 -33.63 -36.06 6.61
N MET A 644 -34.26 -36.71 7.60
CA MET A 644 -35.71 -36.63 7.79
C MET A 644 -36.16 -35.24 8.25
N ALA A 645 -35.45 -34.63 9.19
CA ALA A 645 -35.72 -33.27 9.65
C ALA A 645 -35.57 -32.26 8.49
N TRP A 646 -34.55 -32.42 7.66
CA TRP A 646 -34.34 -31.62 6.45
C TRP A 646 -35.51 -31.70 5.46
N ARG A 647 -35.94 -32.92 5.11
CA ARG A 647 -37.11 -33.12 4.22
C ARG A 647 -38.41 -32.59 4.80
N ALA A 648 -38.51 -32.53 6.13
CA ALA A 648 -39.64 -31.93 6.83
C ALA A 648 -39.54 -30.39 6.95
N GLY A 649 -38.48 -29.77 6.43
CA GLY A 649 -38.24 -28.32 6.52
C GLY A 649 -37.75 -27.83 7.88
N ALA A 650 -37.35 -28.74 8.78
CA ALA A 650 -36.88 -28.41 10.13
C ALA A 650 -35.35 -28.26 10.15
N MET A 651 -34.84 -27.18 9.55
CA MET A 651 -33.41 -26.95 9.29
C MET A 651 -32.54 -26.96 10.56
N ASP A 652 -32.97 -26.32 11.63
CA ASP A 652 -32.19 -26.25 12.88
C ASP A 652 -32.07 -27.62 13.57
N TYR A 653 -33.11 -28.44 13.45
CA TYR A 653 -33.09 -29.82 13.90
C TYR A 653 -32.17 -30.68 13.04
N ALA A 654 -32.21 -30.50 11.72
CA ALA A 654 -31.33 -31.22 10.80
C ALA A 654 -29.85 -30.92 11.08
N ARG A 655 -29.49 -29.64 11.26
CA ARG A 655 -28.13 -29.20 11.61
C ARG A 655 -27.61 -29.83 12.89
N ARG A 656 -28.44 -29.88 13.94
CA ARG A 656 -28.07 -30.47 15.23
C ARG A 656 -27.73 -31.95 15.11
N PHE A 657 -28.53 -32.72 14.37
CA PHE A 657 -28.29 -34.16 14.22
C PHE A 657 -27.14 -34.47 13.27
N TRP A 658 -26.95 -33.70 12.20
CA TRP A 658 -25.78 -33.90 11.35
C TRP A 658 -24.47 -33.59 12.06
N GLY A 659 -24.43 -32.63 12.98
CA GLY A 659 -23.24 -32.45 13.85
C GLY A 659 -22.90 -33.66 14.74
N GLN A 660 -23.78 -34.66 14.81
CA GLN A 660 -23.64 -35.90 15.61
C GLN A 660 -23.46 -37.15 14.73
N THR A 661 -23.44 -37.02 13.40
CA THR A 661 -23.24 -38.14 12.45
C THR A 661 -21.76 -38.49 12.27
N ASP A 662 -21.47 -39.50 11.43
CA ASP A 662 -20.09 -39.86 11.07
C ASP A 662 -19.28 -38.64 10.60
N PRO A 663 -18.08 -38.39 11.17
CA PRO A 663 -17.26 -37.23 10.86
C PRO A 663 -16.90 -37.09 9.38
N MET A 664 -16.89 -38.19 8.62
CA MET A 664 -16.52 -38.17 7.21
C MET A 664 -17.54 -37.41 6.34
N ILE A 665 -18.79 -37.24 6.80
CA ILE A 665 -19.84 -36.53 6.06
C ILE A 665 -20.50 -35.39 6.85
N SER A 666 -20.35 -35.38 8.18
CA SER A 666 -20.90 -34.38 9.12
C SER A 666 -20.67 -32.94 8.66
N ASP A 667 -19.41 -32.55 8.50
CA ASP A 667 -19.04 -31.17 8.18
C ASP A 667 -19.58 -30.73 6.80
N ARG A 668 -19.70 -31.68 5.87
CA ARG A 668 -20.19 -31.43 4.51
C ARG A 668 -21.68 -31.16 4.48
N LEU A 669 -22.45 -31.94 5.23
CA LEU A 669 -23.90 -31.74 5.37
C LEU A 669 -24.22 -30.41 6.08
N VAL A 670 -23.43 -30.03 7.10
CA VAL A 670 -23.62 -28.75 7.81
C VAL A 670 -23.29 -27.56 6.90
N ALA A 671 -22.19 -27.65 6.13
CA ALA A 671 -21.78 -26.59 5.20
C ALA A 671 -22.84 -26.31 4.12
N SER A 672 -23.31 -27.35 3.43
CA SER A 672 -24.29 -27.20 2.33
C SER A 672 -25.64 -26.60 2.78
N VAL A 673 -25.99 -26.71 4.06
CA VAL A 673 -27.23 -26.13 4.63
C VAL A 673 -27.06 -24.64 4.92
N ASN A 674 -25.88 -24.23 5.37
CA ASN A 674 -25.59 -22.83 5.66
C ASN A 674 -25.59 -21.99 4.38
N GLU A 675 -25.05 -22.52 3.28
CA GLU A 675 -25.10 -21.89 1.96
C GLU A 675 -26.53 -21.64 1.47
N ARG A 676 -27.42 -22.65 1.60
CA ARG A 676 -28.85 -22.48 1.25
C ARG A 676 -29.58 -21.46 2.13
N SER A 677 -29.31 -21.46 3.44
CA SER A 677 -29.90 -20.51 4.38
C SER A 677 -29.50 -19.06 4.09
N ALA A 678 -28.28 -18.84 3.60
CA ALA A 678 -27.82 -17.51 3.20
C ALA A 678 -28.57 -17.00 1.95
N THR A 679 -28.79 -17.87 0.96
CA THR A 679 -29.48 -17.51 -0.29
C THR A 679 -30.96 -17.15 -0.05
N ASP A 680 -31.66 -17.86 0.85
CA ASP A 680 -33.06 -17.56 1.16
C ASP A 680 -33.21 -16.23 1.92
N SER A 681 -32.27 -15.92 2.82
CA SER A 681 -32.20 -14.66 3.55
C SER A 681 -31.97 -13.46 2.62
N GLU A 682 -31.13 -13.61 1.58
CA GLU A 682 -30.89 -12.57 0.58
C GLU A 682 -32.13 -12.25 -0.26
N LYS A 683 -32.91 -13.27 -0.65
CA LYS A 683 -34.18 -13.06 -1.37
C LYS A 683 -35.24 -12.36 -0.53
N GLU A 684 -35.28 -12.66 0.77
CA GLU A 684 -36.16 -11.98 1.72
C GLU A 684 -35.78 -10.50 1.87
N ALA A 685 -34.48 -10.22 1.99
CA ALA A 685 -33.96 -8.85 2.02
C ALA A 685 -34.30 -8.07 0.73
N GLU A 686 -34.14 -8.67 -0.45
CA GLU A 686 -34.54 -8.04 -1.72
C GLU A 686 -36.02 -7.69 -1.75
N THR A 687 -36.87 -8.62 -1.32
CA THR A 687 -38.32 -8.45 -1.29
C THR A 687 -38.73 -7.30 -0.36
N ASP A 688 -38.18 -7.26 0.85
CA ASP A 688 -38.48 -6.22 1.84
C ASP A 688 -38.01 -4.83 1.40
N LEU A 689 -36.87 -4.75 0.70
CA LEU A 689 -36.38 -3.49 0.15
C LEU A 689 -37.29 -2.96 -0.97
N ILE A 690 -37.74 -3.84 -1.87
CA ILE A 690 -38.71 -3.49 -2.91
C ILE A 690 -40.01 -2.97 -2.27
N HIS A 691 -40.49 -3.61 -1.20
CA HIS A 691 -41.69 -3.18 -0.49
C HIS A 691 -41.54 -1.78 0.16
N LEU A 692 -40.39 -1.53 0.78
CA LEU A 692 -40.06 -0.20 1.33
C LEU A 692 -40.08 0.86 0.23
N LEU A 693 -39.43 0.61 -0.91
CA LEU A 693 -39.38 1.55 -2.03
C LEU A 693 -40.76 1.77 -2.68
N ARG A 694 -41.59 0.72 -2.82
CA ARG A 694 -42.97 0.85 -3.28
C ARG A 694 -43.82 1.73 -2.36
N SER A 695 -43.61 1.66 -1.05
CA SER A 695 -44.33 2.53 -0.10
C SER A 695 -44.03 4.02 -0.29
N LEU A 696 -42.93 4.36 -0.97
CA LEU A 696 -42.53 5.72 -1.35
C LEU A 696 -43.05 6.14 -2.74
N GLY A 697 -43.83 5.29 -3.42
CA GLY A 697 -44.41 5.57 -4.73
C GLY A 697 -43.54 5.13 -5.92
N LEU A 698 -42.52 4.30 -5.71
CA LEU A 698 -41.68 3.74 -6.79
C LEU A 698 -42.30 2.48 -7.40
N PRO A 699 -42.57 2.43 -8.72
CA PRO A 699 -43.10 1.23 -9.36
C PRO A 699 -41.97 0.25 -9.70
N PHE A 700 -41.89 -0.85 -8.95
CA PHE A 700 -41.08 -2.03 -9.28
C PHE A 700 -42.01 -3.23 -9.49
N GLU A 701 -41.91 -3.95 -10.61
CA GLU A 701 -42.77 -5.11 -10.89
C GLU A 701 -42.06 -6.47 -10.74
N ASP A 702 -40.83 -6.66 -11.24
CA ASP A 702 -40.27 -8.04 -11.32
C ASP A 702 -38.78 -8.24 -10.96
N SER A 703 -37.97 -7.19 -10.80
CA SER A 703 -36.55 -7.32 -10.42
C SER A 703 -35.97 -6.04 -9.84
N TYR A 704 -35.19 -6.13 -8.76
CA TYR A 704 -34.51 -4.98 -8.16
C TYR A 704 -33.26 -4.57 -8.96
N SER A 705 -33.10 -3.27 -9.24
CA SER A 705 -31.85 -2.70 -9.77
C SER A 705 -31.46 -1.46 -8.96
N LYS A 706 -30.23 -1.48 -8.45
CA LYS A 706 -29.65 -0.43 -7.60
C LYS A 706 -29.54 0.90 -8.36
N GLU A 707 -29.06 0.88 -9.60
CA GLU A 707 -28.95 2.10 -10.41
C GLU A 707 -30.33 2.71 -10.70
N VAL A 708 -31.32 1.87 -11.04
CA VAL A 708 -32.68 2.32 -11.32
C VAL A 708 -33.33 2.92 -10.08
N ALA A 709 -33.18 2.30 -8.91
CA ALA A 709 -33.69 2.81 -7.65
C ALA A 709 -33.12 4.20 -7.31
N LEU A 710 -31.81 4.39 -7.44
CA LEU A 710 -31.16 5.67 -7.18
C LEU A 710 -31.59 6.77 -8.16
N ILE A 711 -31.78 6.44 -9.44
CA ILE A 711 -32.28 7.39 -10.45
C ILE A 711 -33.71 7.81 -10.14
N GLN A 712 -34.60 6.86 -9.83
CA GLN A 712 -36.00 7.15 -9.57
C GLN A 712 -36.21 7.90 -8.24
N LEU A 713 -35.45 7.59 -7.19
CA LEU A 713 -35.49 8.33 -5.90
C LEU A 713 -35.18 9.82 -6.06
N ARG A 714 -34.29 10.17 -7.00
CA ARG A 714 -33.97 11.58 -7.30
C ARG A 714 -35.11 12.33 -8.01
N SER A 715 -36.06 11.61 -8.60
CA SER A 715 -37.16 12.17 -9.39
C SER A 715 -38.48 12.30 -8.63
N ILE A 716 -38.59 11.72 -7.43
CA ILE A 716 -39.82 11.73 -6.64
C ILE A 716 -39.94 13.00 -5.80
N SER A 717 -41.13 13.60 -5.80
CA SER A 717 -41.53 14.59 -4.80
C SER A 717 -42.17 13.88 -3.60
N LEU A 718 -41.44 13.78 -2.49
CA LEU A 718 -41.94 13.24 -1.21
C LEU A 718 -42.56 14.33 -0.35
N ASN A 719 -43.57 13.98 0.45
CA ASN A 719 -44.25 14.85 1.43
C ASN A 719 -43.68 14.61 2.84
N SER A 720 -43.72 15.59 3.76
CA SER A 720 -43.06 15.47 5.07
C SER A 720 -43.68 14.40 5.99
N SER A 721 -44.95 14.04 5.76
CA SER A 721 -45.73 13.16 6.61
C SER A 721 -45.19 11.72 6.65
N ASP A 722 -44.31 11.38 5.72
CA ASP A 722 -43.73 10.04 5.60
C ASP A 722 -42.38 9.90 6.32
N GLY A 723 -41.81 10.99 6.87
CA GLY A 723 -40.46 11.01 7.42
C GLY A 723 -40.20 9.99 8.54
N ASP A 724 -40.98 10.07 9.61
CA ASP A 724 -40.85 9.16 10.76
C ASP A 724 -41.16 7.70 10.37
N ARG A 725 -42.08 7.50 9.42
CA ARG A 725 -42.45 6.17 8.93
C ARG A 725 -41.32 5.53 8.13
N VAL A 726 -40.65 6.32 7.28
CA VAL A 726 -39.56 5.87 6.43
C VAL A 726 -38.29 5.64 7.24
N GLU A 727 -37.96 6.53 8.18
CA GLU A 727 -36.84 6.31 9.11
C GLU A 727 -37.01 5.02 9.91
N MET A 728 -38.20 4.78 10.46
CA MET A 728 -38.49 3.56 11.21
C MET A 728 -38.47 2.30 10.33
N ALA A 729 -38.91 2.40 9.07
CA ALA A 729 -38.87 1.28 8.14
C ALA A 729 -37.43 0.96 7.66
N VAL A 730 -36.60 1.98 7.40
CA VAL A 730 -35.17 1.82 7.08
C VAL A 730 -34.42 1.23 8.27
N ALA A 731 -34.69 1.70 9.50
CA ALA A 731 -34.08 1.16 10.70
C ALA A 731 -34.44 -0.32 10.91
N ARG A 732 -35.72 -0.69 10.69
CA ARG A 732 -36.18 -2.08 10.77
C ARG A 732 -35.51 -2.96 9.72
N TYR A 733 -35.43 -2.48 8.47
CA TYR A 733 -34.74 -3.19 7.40
C TYR A 733 -33.27 -3.45 7.74
N ARG A 734 -32.54 -2.43 8.20
CA ARG A 734 -31.13 -2.58 8.63
C ARG A 734 -30.97 -3.55 9.78
N GLN A 735 -31.89 -3.54 10.75
CA GLN A 735 -31.87 -4.45 11.88
C GLN A 735 -32.09 -5.90 11.45
N GLN A 736 -32.98 -6.13 10.48
CA GLN A 736 -33.36 -7.48 10.05
C GLN A 736 -32.39 -8.08 9.01
N HIS A 737 -31.89 -7.24 8.09
CA HIS A 737 -31.17 -7.68 6.90
C HIS A 737 -29.76 -7.09 6.75
N GLY A 738 -29.32 -6.24 7.68
CA GLY A 738 -28.06 -5.47 7.56
C GLY A 738 -26.78 -6.30 7.51
N GLU A 739 -26.81 -7.56 7.92
CA GLU A 739 -25.66 -8.47 7.89
C GLU A 739 -25.60 -9.32 6.60
N THR A 740 -26.71 -9.40 5.85
CA THR A 740 -26.74 -10.09 4.54
C THR A 740 -25.89 -9.35 3.51
N VAL A 741 -25.38 -10.05 2.48
CA VAL A 741 -24.61 -9.42 1.38
C VAL A 741 -25.50 -8.39 0.67
N PHE A 742 -26.73 -8.78 0.33
CA PHE A 742 -27.71 -7.89 -0.30
C PHE A 742 -28.03 -6.64 0.54
N GLY A 743 -28.19 -6.79 1.86
CA GLY A 743 -28.46 -5.68 2.78
C GLY A 743 -27.30 -4.68 2.87
N ARG A 744 -26.05 -5.18 2.97
CA ARG A 744 -24.84 -4.33 3.01
C ARG A 744 -24.65 -3.55 1.71
N GLU A 745 -24.82 -4.22 0.58
CA GLU A 745 -24.65 -3.62 -0.74
C GLU A 745 -25.67 -2.52 -1.06
N ASN A 746 -26.88 -2.62 -0.48
CA ASN A 746 -27.98 -1.71 -0.75
C ASN A 746 -28.20 -0.63 0.33
N ASP A 747 -27.29 -0.53 1.30
CA ASP A 747 -27.31 0.55 2.30
C ASP A 747 -27.23 1.95 1.65
N VAL A 748 -26.57 2.04 0.49
CA VAL A 748 -26.51 3.27 -0.32
C VAL A 748 -27.90 3.74 -0.75
N VAL A 749 -28.79 2.82 -1.12
CA VAL A 749 -30.16 3.15 -1.52
C VAL A 749 -31.00 3.57 -0.31
N LEU A 750 -30.82 2.92 0.84
CA LEU A 750 -31.45 3.32 2.10
C LEU A 750 -31.02 4.72 2.57
N ARG A 751 -29.73 5.08 2.39
CA ARG A 751 -29.26 6.45 2.64
C ARG A 751 -29.88 7.46 1.70
N ALA A 752 -29.95 7.14 0.40
CA ALA A 752 -30.60 8.00 -0.59
C ALA A 752 -32.09 8.22 -0.28
N VAL A 753 -32.79 7.20 0.23
CA VAL A 753 -34.17 7.31 0.73
C VAL A 753 -34.26 8.30 1.89
N LEU A 754 -33.39 8.16 2.90
CA LEU A 754 -33.35 9.06 4.06
C LEU A 754 -32.99 10.51 3.67
N GLU A 755 -32.08 10.68 2.72
CA GLU A 755 -31.69 11.99 2.18
C GLU A 755 -32.85 12.64 1.41
N ALA A 756 -33.56 11.88 0.57
CA ALA A 756 -34.72 12.37 -0.17
C ALA A 756 -35.84 12.84 0.77
N VAL A 757 -36.09 12.09 1.84
CA VAL A 757 -37.03 12.44 2.91
C VAL A 757 -36.55 13.64 3.74
N GLY A 758 -35.27 13.68 4.11
CA GLY A 758 -34.67 14.80 4.85
C GLY A 758 -34.75 16.10 4.06
N MET A 759 -34.55 16.05 2.75
CA MET A 759 -34.73 17.19 1.84
C MET A 759 -36.19 17.64 1.74
N ALA A 760 -37.16 16.72 1.83
CA ALA A 760 -38.59 17.04 1.90
C ALA A 760 -39.00 17.65 3.26
N ALA A 761 -38.47 17.14 4.38
CA ALA A 761 -38.68 17.72 5.71
C ALA A 761 -38.06 19.13 5.84
N LEU A 762 -36.90 19.35 5.21
CA LEU A 762 -36.27 20.66 5.08
C LEU A 762 -37.01 21.61 4.12
N LYS A 763 -37.88 21.11 3.24
CA LYS A 763 -38.82 21.94 2.47
C LYS A 763 -40.00 22.41 3.33
N GLU A 764 -40.52 21.57 4.24
CA GLU A 764 -41.65 21.95 5.11
C GLU A 764 -41.28 22.79 6.33
N SER A 765 -40.04 22.71 6.82
CA SER A 765 -39.54 23.61 7.87
C SER A 765 -39.41 25.09 7.41
N ARG A 766 -39.74 25.43 6.15
CA ARG A 766 -39.56 26.77 5.54
C ARG A 766 -40.74 27.73 5.67
N TYR A 767 -41.67 27.52 6.61
CA TYR A 767 -42.77 28.48 6.84
C TYR A 767 -42.48 29.49 7.94
N LYS A 768 -41.37 30.25 7.84
CA LYS A 768 -41.12 31.43 8.70
C LYS A 768 -40.34 32.59 8.05
N THR A 769 -40.36 32.77 6.73
CA THR A 769 -39.68 33.94 6.11
C THR A 769 -40.35 34.41 4.82
N GLY A 770 -41.52 35.03 4.92
CA GLY A 770 -41.99 36.09 4.00
C GLY A 770 -42.32 35.80 2.52
N LEU A 771 -41.73 34.80 1.86
CA LEU A 771 -42.03 34.40 0.48
C LEU A 771 -42.86 33.11 0.48
N LYS A 772 -44.03 33.12 -0.16
CA LYS A 772 -44.92 31.96 -0.25
C LYS A 772 -44.47 31.03 -1.38
N ALA A 773 -44.50 29.72 -1.14
CA ALA A 773 -44.09 28.67 -2.08
C ALA A 773 -44.91 28.59 -3.39
N THR A 774 -45.86 29.49 -3.62
CA THR A 774 -46.76 29.50 -4.79
C THR A 774 -46.41 30.55 -5.84
N ASP A 775 -45.49 31.46 -5.54
CA ASP A 775 -45.10 32.50 -6.48
C ASP A 775 -43.94 31.97 -7.33
N ALA A 776 -44.08 32.00 -8.66
CA ALA A 776 -42.96 31.70 -9.55
C ALA A 776 -41.80 32.65 -9.21
N LEU A 777 -40.68 32.10 -8.74
CA LEU A 777 -39.45 32.83 -8.46
C LEU A 777 -38.82 33.31 -9.77
N THR A 778 -39.40 34.38 -10.32
CA THR A 778 -38.86 35.10 -11.47
C THR A 778 -37.69 35.97 -11.04
N VAL A 779 -36.80 36.31 -11.98
CA VAL A 779 -35.73 37.31 -11.76
C VAL A 779 -36.26 38.58 -11.08
N GLY A 780 -37.42 39.10 -11.52
CA GLY A 780 -38.03 40.29 -10.93
C GLY A 780 -38.34 40.13 -9.45
N THR A 781 -38.97 39.01 -9.06
CA THR A 781 -39.33 38.76 -7.65
C THR A 781 -38.12 38.58 -6.74
N VAL A 782 -37.06 37.92 -7.20
CA VAL A 782 -35.82 37.76 -6.43
C VAL A 782 -35.10 39.10 -6.30
N MET A 783 -35.06 39.91 -7.37
CA MET A 783 -34.48 41.24 -7.35
C MET A 783 -35.21 42.18 -6.40
N ASP A 784 -36.55 42.17 -6.40
CA ASP A 784 -37.36 43.01 -5.51
C ASP A 784 -37.16 42.61 -4.04
N ALA A 785 -37.10 41.32 -3.75
CA ALA A 785 -36.85 40.81 -2.39
C ALA A 785 -35.43 41.15 -1.91
N LEU A 786 -34.42 41.01 -2.78
CA LEU A 786 -33.04 41.42 -2.48
C LEU A 786 -32.94 42.91 -2.17
N ARG A 787 -33.63 43.77 -2.93
CA ARG A 787 -33.66 45.23 -2.68
C ARG A 787 -34.47 45.60 -1.45
N ALA A 788 -35.54 44.86 -1.14
CA ALA A 788 -36.29 45.08 0.09
C ALA A 788 -35.42 44.78 1.34
N ALA A 789 -34.62 43.72 1.30
CA ALA A 789 -33.68 43.38 2.36
C ALA A 789 -32.42 44.27 2.35
N ASN A 790 -32.04 44.79 1.18
CA ASN A 790 -30.85 45.62 0.96
C ASN A 790 -31.22 46.89 0.16
N PRO A 791 -31.79 47.93 0.81
CA PRO A 791 -32.42 49.08 0.11
C PRO A 791 -31.53 49.87 -0.86
N ASN A 792 -30.21 49.82 -0.67
CA ASN A 792 -29.24 50.54 -1.49
C ASN A 792 -28.66 49.69 -2.64
N LEU A 793 -29.02 48.41 -2.76
CA LEU A 793 -28.53 47.51 -3.80
C LEU A 793 -29.07 47.92 -5.18
N ALA A 794 -28.17 48.13 -6.15
CA ALA A 794 -28.54 48.55 -7.50
C ALA A 794 -28.72 47.38 -8.46
N ASN A 795 -29.63 47.49 -9.43
CA ASN A 795 -29.95 46.38 -10.35
C ASN A 795 -28.76 45.88 -11.18
N HIS A 796 -27.83 46.76 -11.54
CA HIS A 796 -26.67 46.40 -12.36
C HIS A 796 -25.56 45.70 -11.57
N GLU A 797 -25.68 45.64 -10.24
CA GLU A 797 -24.76 44.96 -9.32
C GLU A 797 -25.13 43.48 -9.14
N VAL A 798 -26.28 43.05 -9.65
CA VAL A 798 -26.76 41.67 -9.57
C VAL A 798 -26.97 41.12 -10.98
N ILE A 799 -26.30 40.01 -11.28
CA ILE A 799 -26.45 39.26 -12.52
C ILE A 799 -27.10 37.93 -12.17
N ILE A 800 -28.27 37.67 -12.75
CA ILE A 800 -29.00 36.42 -12.56
C ILE A 800 -28.98 35.64 -13.86
N SER A 801 -28.64 34.36 -13.79
CA SER A 801 -28.70 33.43 -14.92
C SER A 801 -29.87 32.47 -14.72
N GLU A 802 -30.69 32.34 -15.76
CA GLU A 802 -31.83 31.44 -15.82
C GLU A 802 -31.51 30.25 -16.74
N SER A 803 -32.05 29.08 -16.41
CA SER A 803 -32.06 27.91 -17.31
C SER A 803 -33.10 28.08 -18.42
N ASN A 804 -33.10 27.18 -19.41
CA ASN A 804 -34.08 27.18 -20.50
C ASN A 804 -35.54 27.05 -20.03
N ASP A 805 -35.77 26.62 -18.77
CA ASP A 805 -37.09 26.47 -18.15
C ASP A 805 -37.41 27.63 -17.17
N ASP A 806 -36.78 28.81 -17.36
CA ASP A 806 -36.95 30.03 -16.56
C ASP A 806 -36.63 29.87 -15.04
N LYS A 807 -35.85 28.85 -14.68
CA LYS A 807 -35.37 28.66 -13.29
C LYS A 807 -34.06 29.39 -13.06
N ILE A 808 -33.97 30.12 -11.94
CA ILE A 808 -32.74 30.79 -11.51
C ILE A 808 -31.71 29.74 -11.04
N THR A 809 -30.63 29.59 -11.78
CA THR A 809 -29.60 28.55 -11.55
C THR A 809 -28.28 29.11 -11.04
N ALA A 810 -27.97 30.36 -11.40
CA ALA A 810 -26.79 31.06 -10.90
C ALA A 810 -27.08 32.53 -10.60
N ILE A 811 -26.47 33.05 -9.54
CA ILE A 811 -26.54 34.47 -9.18
C ILE A 811 -25.11 34.96 -8.92
N GLN A 812 -24.77 36.11 -9.47
CA GLN A 812 -23.56 36.85 -9.17
C GLN A 812 -23.93 38.22 -8.63
N ILE A 813 -23.35 38.60 -7.49
CA ILE A 813 -23.57 39.91 -6.85
C ILE A 813 -22.22 40.57 -6.62
N GLU A 814 -22.03 41.77 -7.17
CA GLU A 814 -20.86 42.62 -6.95
C GLU A 814 -21.33 43.96 -6.39
N SER A 815 -21.38 44.09 -5.06
CA SER A 815 -21.93 45.28 -4.39
C SER A 815 -21.36 45.50 -2.99
N SER A 816 -21.05 46.76 -2.66
CA SER A 816 -20.69 47.17 -1.29
C SER A 816 -21.89 47.29 -0.36
N GLU A 817 -23.12 47.22 -0.87
CA GLU A 817 -24.35 47.47 -0.12
C GLU A 817 -25.05 46.18 0.36
N LEU A 818 -24.62 45.01 -0.10
CA LEU A 818 -25.22 43.73 0.27
C LEU A 818 -24.86 43.34 1.72
N ARG A 819 -25.88 43.08 2.56
CA ARG A 819 -25.74 42.69 3.97
C ARG A 819 -26.59 41.49 4.36
N ASP A 820 -27.77 41.35 3.76
CA ASP A 820 -28.74 40.29 4.07
C ASP A 820 -28.98 39.40 2.85
N LEU A 821 -28.64 38.11 2.99
CA LEU A 821 -28.80 37.08 1.96
C LEU A 821 -30.11 36.29 2.09
N SER A 822 -30.94 36.54 3.10
CA SER A 822 -32.16 35.78 3.36
C SER A 822 -33.12 35.65 2.16
N PRO A 823 -33.23 36.62 1.23
CA PRO A 823 -34.05 36.45 0.02
C PRO A 823 -33.56 35.31 -0.89
N LEU A 824 -32.27 35.01 -0.88
CA LEU A 824 -31.69 33.92 -1.67
C LEU A 824 -32.06 32.53 -1.10
N GLY A 825 -32.39 32.43 0.18
CA GLY A 825 -32.80 31.17 0.82
C GLY A 825 -34.07 30.55 0.23
N ALA A 826 -34.87 31.33 -0.51
CA ALA A 826 -36.05 30.86 -1.22
C ALA A 826 -35.72 30.22 -2.60
N CYS A 827 -34.51 30.43 -3.14
CA CYS A 827 -34.13 29.97 -4.48
C CYS A 827 -33.73 28.49 -4.46
N SER A 828 -34.70 27.57 -4.60
CA SER A 828 -34.46 26.12 -4.52
C SER A 828 -33.63 25.52 -5.64
N ASP A 829 -33.61 26.16 -6.81
CA ASP A 829 -32.90 25.69 -8.01
C ASP A 829 -31.53 26.37 -8.18
N LEU A 830 -31.13 27.24 -7.25
CA LEU A 830 -29.86 27.95 -7.28
C LEU A 830 -28.71 26.97 -6.94
N MET A 831 -27.83 26.75 -7.92
CA MET A 831 -26.71 25.80 -7.81
C MET A 831 -25.35 26.50 -7.72
N ALA A 832 -25.24 27.72 -8.27
CA ALA A 832 -24.01 28.51 -8.26
C ALA A 832 -24.24 29.92 -7.71
N LEU A 833 -23.38 30.37 -6.81
CA LEU A 833 -23.49 31.71 -6.22
C LEU A 833 -22.11 32.37 -6.15
N THR A 834 -22.01 33.59 -6.67
CA THR A 834 -20.80 34.42 -6.59
C THR A 834 -21.12 35.72 -5.84
N LEU A 835 -20.37 36.00 -4.78
CA LEU A 835 -20.55 37.15 -3.91
C LEU A 835 -19.24 37.94 -3.82
N ALA A 836 -19.13 39.03 -4.60
CA ALA A 836 -18.08 40.02 -4.49
C ALA A 836 -18.61 41.22 -3.68
N CYS A 837 -18.66 41.08 -2.36
CA CYS A 837 -19.50 41.96 -1.53
C CYS A 837 -18.77 42.50 -0.28
N PRO A 838 -18.09 43.66 -0.41
CA PRO A 838 -17.44 44.33 0.71
C PRO A 838 -18.45 44.68 1.82
N GLY A 839 -18.24 44.14 3.02
CA GLY A 839 -19.10 44.34 4.20
C GLY A 839 -20.14 43.25 4.47
N LEU A 840 -20.26 42.23 3.61
CA LEU A 840 -21.04 41.03 3.91
C LEU A 840 -20.34 40.20 5.00
N ARG A 841 -21.07 39.81 6.04
CA ARG A 841 -20.53 39.08 7.22
C ARG A 841 -21.21 37.76 7.53
N ASP A 842 -22.48 37.64 7.19
CA ASP A 842 -23.34 36.52 7.58
C ASP A 842 -23.79 35.72 6.35
N LEU A 843 -23.54 34.42 6.38
CA LEU A 843 -23.94 33.46 5.36
C LEU A 843 -25.19 32.64 5.75
N SER A 844 -25.76 32.87 6.94
CA SER A 844 -26.88 32.09 7.47
C SER A 844 -28.10 32.07 6.54
N GLY A 845 -28.36 33.18 5.83
CA GLY A 845 -29.44 33.34 4.86
C GLY A 845 -29.41 32.37 3.67
N ILE A 846 -28.26 31.74 3.40
CA ILE A 846 -28.11 30.75 2.32
C ILE A 846 -27.87 29.32 2.83
N SER A 847 -27.88 29.08 4.15
CA SER A 847 -27.54 27.77 4.76
C SER A 847 -28.37 26.57 4.27
N GLY A 848 -29.56 26.80 3.70
CA GLY A 848 -30.46 25.78 3.15
C GLY A 848 -30.52 25.71 1.61
N VAL A 849 -29.67 26.47 0.92
CA VAL A 849 -29.61 26.49 -0.55
C VAL A 849 -28.68 25.35 -1.03
N PRO A 850 -29.08 24.53 -2.02
CA PRO A 850 -28.31 23.36 -2.48
C PRO A 850 -27.18 23.77 -3.43
N LEU A 851 -26.30 24.67 -2.99
CA LEU A 851 -25.18 25.14 -3.79
C LEU A 851 -24.16 24.02 -4.02
N ILE A 852 -23.75 23.89 -5.28
CA ILE A 852 -22.67 23.01 -5.74
C ILE A 852 -21.38 23.83 -5.91
N SER A 853 -21.52 25.09 -6.34
CA SER A 853 -20.43 26.05 -6.47
C SER A 853 -20.71 27.33 -5.68
N LEU A 854 -19.73 27.78 -4.91
CA LEU A 854 -19.81 29.04 -4.16
C LEU A 854 -18.50 29.82 -4.23
N SER A 855 -18.57 31.07 -4.65
CA SER A 855 -17.46 32.02 -4.63
C SER A 855 -17.78 33.20 -3.72
N ILE A 856 -16.92 33.45 -2.74
CA ILE A 856 -16.98 34.57 -1.80
C ILE A 856 -15.70 35.38 -2.00
N LEU A 857 -15.82 36.55 -2.60
CA LEU A 857 -14.72 37.41 -3.01
C LEU A 857 -14.84 38.75 -2.28
N GLU A 858 -13.72 39.33 -1.85
CA GLU A 858 -13.66 40.69 -1.29
C GLU A 858 -14.71 40.94 -0.19
N SER A 859 -14.89 39.99 0.73
CA SER A 859 -15.97 40.02 1.74
C SER A 859 -15.45 40.20 3.17
N ASP A 860 -16.33 40.59 4.10
CA ASP A 860 -16.03 40.69 5.54
C ASP A 860 -16.32 39.36 6.28
N VAL A 861 -16.61 38.27 5.55
CA VAL A 861 -17.01 36.97 6.13
C VAL A 861 -15.87 36.35 6.93
N GLN A 862 -16.19 35.93 8.16
CA GLN A 862 -15.26 35.23 9.04
C GLN A 862 -15.74 33.83 9.40
N ASP A 863 -17.06 33.66 9.58
CA ASP A 863 -17.69 32.40 9.97
C ASP A 863 -18.31 31.74 8.74
N ILE A 864 -17.82 30.55 8.43
CA ILE A 864 -18.26 29.72 7.31
C ILE A 864 -19.07 28.49 7.78
N SER A 865 -19.57 28.49 9.01
CA SER A 865 -20.35 27.38 9.59
C SER A 865 -21.63 27.08 8.81
N ALA A 866 -22.22 28.09 8.15
CA ALA A 866 -23.36 27.91 7.26
C ALA A 866 -23.10 26.92 6.12
N LEU A 867 -21.84 26.73 5.73
CA LEU A 867 -21.46 25.84 4.64
C LEU A 867 -21.52 24.36 5.03
N ARG A 868 -21.57 24.01 6.34
CA ARG A 868 -21.39 22.63 6.84
C ARG A 868 -22.30 21.60 6.16
N ARG A 869 -23.56 21.95 5.90
CA ARG A 869 -24.57 21.03 5.30
C ARG A 869 -24.75 21.19 3.79
N MET A 870 -24.00 22.08 3.15
CA MET A 870 -24.12 22.32 1.70
C MET A 870 -23.38 21.25 0.89
N PRO A 871 -23.95 20.80 -0.26
CA PRO A 871 -23.37 19.79 -1.15
C PRO A 871 -22.32 20.40 -2.11
N LEU A 872 -21.43 21.23 -1.60
CA LEU A 872 -20.41 21.93 -2.40
C LEU A 872 -19.38 20.94 -2.98
N THR A 873 -19.05 21.13 -4.26
CA THR A 873 -17.91 20.50 -4.94
C THR A 873 -16.81 21.52 -5.27
N GLU A 874 -17.19 22.79 -5.40
CA GLU A 874 -16.29 23.91 -5.68
C GLU A 874 -16.51 25.05 -4.69
N LEU A 875 -15.43 25.54 -4.08
CA LEU A 875 -15.48 26.64 -3.14
C LEU A 875 -14.31 27.60 -3.36
N GLN A 876 -14.61 28.88 -3.51
CA GLN A 876 -13.62 29.95 -3.54
C GLN A 876 -13.93 30.96 -2.45
N ILE A 877 -12.93 31.27 -1.63
CA ILE A 877 -13.00 32.29 -0.59
C ILE A 877 -11.76 33.15 -0.72
N GLU A 878 -11.89 34.29 -1.37
CA GLU A 878 -10.75 35.16 -1.67
C GLU A 878 -10.90 36.51 -0.96
N GLU A 879 -9.77 37.09 -0.58
CA GLU A 879 -9.70 38.43 0.02
C GLU A 879 -10.67 38.64 1.21
N SER A 880 -10.89 37.57 1.98
CA SER A 880 -11.84 37.54 3.10
C SER A 880 -11.15 37.16 4.42
N PRO A 881 -11.57 37.70 5.58
CA PRO A 881 -10.86 37.51 6.85
C PRO A 881 -11.04 36.13 7.53
N VAL A 882 -11.44 35.10 6.76
CA VAL A 882 -11.61 33.71 7.22
C VAL A 882 -10.31 33.16 7.79
N ARG A 883 -10.41 32.41 8.89
CA ARG A 883 -9.28 31.80 9.61
C ARG A 883 -9.41 30.30 9.79
N ASP A 884 -10.63 29.81 9.97
CA ASP A 884 -10.92 28.44 10.36
C ASP A 884 -11.57 27.68 9.20
N LEU A 885 -10.96 26.56 8.82
CA LEU A 885 -11.45 25.65 7.78
C LEU A 885 -12.16 24.42 8.35
N ILE A 886 -12.22 24.25 9.68
CA ILE A 886 -12.91 23.11 10.32
C ILE A 886 -14.36 22.92 9.83
N PRO A 887 -15.16 23.96 9.55
CA PRO A 887 -16.50 23.77 9.00
C PRO A 887 -16.56 23.04 7.65
N LEU A 888 -15.44 22.97 6.92
CA LEU A 888 -15.33 22.24 5.64
C LEU A 888 -14.90 20.78 5.80
N ARG A 889 -14.53 20.34 7.01
CA ARG A 889 -14.02 18.99 7.25
C ARG A 889 -15.00 17.91 6.79
N GLY A 890 -14.50 16.93 6.05
CA GLY A 890 -15.29 15.80 5.54
C GLY A 890 -16.13 16.11 4.30
N LYS A 891 -15.97 17.29 3.69
CA LYS A 891 -16.64 17.61 2.42
C LYS A 891 -15.96 16.97 1.22
N SER A 892 -16.75 16.67 0.20
CA SER A 892 -16.29 16.17 -1.11
C SER A 892 -15.94 17.32 -2.07
N LEU A 893 -15.13 18.29 -1.63
CA LEU A 893 -14.64 19.36 -2.50
C LEU A 893 -13.57 18.82 -3.44
N ALA A 894 -13.69 19.14 -4.73
CA ALA A 894 -12.65 18.91 -5.73
C ALA A 894 -11.73 20.12 -5.89
N THR A 895 -12.29 21.33 -5.75
CA THR A 895 -11.58 22.61 -5.90
C THR A 895 -11.79 23.50 -4.69
N LEU A 896 -10.70 24.00 -4.10
CA LEU A 896 -10.73 24.98 -3.02
C LEU A 896 -9.72 26.12 -3.27
N SER A 897 -10.20 27.36 -3.27
CA SER A 897 -9.35 28.56 -3.14
C SER A 897 -9.64 29.25 -1.81
N VAL A 898 -8.59 29.56 -1.06
CA VAL A 898 -8.61 30.41 0.15
C VAL A 898 -7.61 31.56 0.02
N ALA A 899 -7.39 32.04 -1.20
CA ALA A 899 -6.35 33.03 -1.52
C ALA A 899 -6.58 34.36 -0.79
N ASN A 900 -5.50 35.00 -0.33
CA ASN A 900 -5.49 36.27 0.40
C ASN A 900 -6.38 36.28 1.67
N THR A 901 -6.62 35.11 2.27
CA THR A 901 -7.34 34.99 3.54
C THR A 901 -6.38 34.97 4.74
N ARG A 902 -6.94 34.87 5.97
CA ARG A 902 -6.17 34.76 7.22
C ARG A 902 -6.00 33.32 7.70
N VAL A 903 -6.25 32.34 6.82
CA VAL A 903 -6.07 30.91 7.10
C VAL A 903 -4.60 30.64 7.39
N GLY A 904 -4.27 30.24 8.61
CA GLY A 904 -2.92 29.82 9.00
C GLY A 904 -2.79 28.32 9.24
N ASP A 905 -3.93 27.62 9.28
CA ASP A 905 -4.05 26.23 9.69
C ASP A 905 -4.85 25.44 8.64
N LEU A 906 -4.22 24.39 8.11
CA LEU A 906 -4.77 23.55 7.04
C LEU A 906 -5.41 22.26 7.57
N ARG A 907 -5.49 22.04 8.90
CA ARG A 907 -6.08 20.82 9.48
C ARG A 907 -7.52 20.54 9.03
N GLY A 908 -8.29 21.57 8.70
CA GLY A 908 -9.64 21.43 8.16
C GLY A 908 -9.71 20.69 6.82
N LEU A 909 -8.57 20.57 6.11
CA LEU A 909 -8.48 19.97 4.77
C LEU A 909 -8.07 18.49 4.77
N MET A 910 -7.69 17.94 5.92
CA MET A 910 -7.17 16.57 6.00
C MET A 910 -8.18 15.54 5.50
N GLY A 911 -7.72 14.67 4.59
CA GLY A 911 -8.51 13.58 4.01
C GLY A 911 -9.53 14.02 2.95
N MET A 912 -9.56 15.30 2.56
CA MET A 912 -10.47 15.77 1.51
C MET A 912 -9.96 15.38 0.12
N PRO A 913 -10.85 15.02 -0.83
CA PRO A 913 -10.48 14.62 -2.19
C PRO A 913 -10.18 15.82 -3.10
N LEU A 914 -9.38 16.77 -2.61
CA LEU A 914 -9.04 18.00 -3.35
C LEU A 914 -8.05 17.69 -4.47
N VAL A 915 -8.40 18.09 -5.68
CA VAL A 915 -7.57 18.04 -6.89
C VAL A 915 -6.86 19.38 -7.10
N LYS A 916 -7.54 20.49 -6.74
CA LYS A 916 -7.03 21.86 -6.90
C LYS A 916 -7.09 22.60 -5.57
N LEU A 917 -5.95 23.15 -5.15
CA LEU A 917 -5.84 23.96 -3.94
C LEU A 917 -5.08 25.26 -4.18
N ASP A 918 -5.69 26.39 -3.82
CA ASP A 918 -5.03 27.68 -3.81
C ASP A 918 -5.02 28.26 -2.38
N ILE A 919 -3.83 28.45 -1.82
CA ILE A 919 -3.60 29.08 -0.51
C ILE A 919 -2.75 30.36 -0.63
N SER A 920 -2.72 30.98 -1.81
CA SER A 920 -1.89 32.15 -2.09
C SER A 920 -2.15 33.29 -1.11
N GLY A 921 -1.13 34.05 -0.73
CA GLY A 921 -1.25 35.21 0.16
C GLY A 921 -1.65 34.90 1.61
N THR A 922 -1.82 33.63 1.97
CA THR A 922 -2.19 33.22 3.33
C THR A 922 -0.97 33.21 4.28
N PRO A 923 -1.18 33.34 5.61
CA PRO A 923 -0.10 33.25 6.60
C PRO A 923 0.42 31.82 6.83
N VAL A 924 0.05 30.84 6.00
CA VAL A 924 0.51 29.45 6.08
C VAL A 924 2.04 29.39 6.03
N LYS A 925 2.62 28.55 6.90
CA LYS A 925 4.07 28.32 7.02
C LYS A 925 4.49 26.87 6.79
N ARG A 926 3.58 25.92 7.02
CA ARG A 926 3.85 24.48 6.97
C ARG A 926 2.79 23.80 6.10
N LEU A 927 3.23 22.82 5.34
CA LEU A 927 2.39 22.09 4.40
C LEU A 927 2.10 20.66 4.86
N ASP A 928 2.60 20.23 6.03
CA ASP A 928 2.54 18.83 6.49
C ASP A 928 1.14 18.20 6.44
N PHE A 929 0.09 19.00 6.63
CA PHE A 929 -1.31 18.56 6.59
C PHE A 929 -1.83 18.22 5.19
N LEU A 930 -1.04 18.51 4.14
CA LEU A 930 -1.36 18.18 2.76
C LEU A 930 -0.80 16.81 2.33
N ARG A 931 -0.10 16.09 3.22
CA ARG A 931 0.46 14.76 2.93
C ARG A 931 -0.60 13.84 2.31
N ARG A 932 -0.23 13.20 1.20
CA ARG A 932 -1.03 12.15 0.53
C ARG A 932 -2.37 12.64 -0.03
N MET A 933 -2.55 13.95 -0.17
CA MET A 933 -3.71 14.50 -0.88
C MET A 933 -3.55 14.32 -2.39
N PRO A 934 -4.65 14.07 -3.15
CA PRO A 934 -4.62 13.87 -4.59
C PRO A 934 -4.51 15.20 -5.37
N LEU A 935 -3.66 16.12 -4.93
CA LEU A 935 -3.52 17.46 -5.51
C LEU A 935 -2.74 17.42 -6.83
N GLU A 936 -3.39 17.83 -7.92
CA GLU A 936 -2.77 17.99 -9.24
C GLU A 936 -2.37 19.46 -9.52
N GLU A 937 -3.13 20.42 -8.99
CA GLU A 937 -2.86 21.86 -9.08
C GLU A 937 -2.71 22.45 -7.68
N PHE A 938 -1.58 23.09 -7.42
CA PHE A 938 -1.32 23.70 -6.11
C PHE A 938 -0.70 25.09 -6.25
N SER A 939 -1.33 26.08 -5.65
CA SER A 939 -0.81 27.45 -5.57
C SER A 939 -0.58 27.85 -4.11
N LEU A 940 0.63 28.33 -3.83
CA LEU A 940 1.04 28.87 -2.54
C LEU A 940 1.76 30.21 -2.69
N ALA A 941 1.45 30.95 -3.76
CA ALA A 941 2.13 32.18 -4.10
C ALA A 941 2.02 33.21 -2.97
N GLY A 942 3.10 33.93 -2.65
CA GLY A 942 3.11 34.96 -1.60
C GLY A 942 2.96 34.45 -0.16
N THR A 943 2.96 33.14 0.07
CA THR A 943 2.95 32.56 1.42
C THR A 943 4.34 32.63 2.07
N LYS A 944 4.41 32.32 3.38
CA LYS A 944 5.68 32.27 4.13
C LYS A 944 6.34 30.89 4.11
N VAL A 945 5.89 30.00 3.23
CA VAL A 945 6.46 28.68 3.04
C VAL A 945 7.86 28.81 2.45
N SER A 946 8.80 28.08 3.03
CA SER A 946 10.22 28.06 2.60
C SER A 946 10.73 26.67 2.30
N ASP A 947 10.04 25.64 2.79
CA ASP A 947 10.32 24.24 2.53
C ASP A 947 9.21 23.64 1.67
N LEU A 948 9.57 23.20 0.47
CA LEU A 948 8.70 22.50 -0.48
C LEU A 948 9.09 21.04 -0.68
N SER A 949 9.91 20.47 0.20
CA SER A 949 10.28 19.05 0.15
C SER A 949 9.06 18.12 0.04
N LEU A 950 7.96 18.46 0.72
CA LEU A 950 6.71 17.70 0.70
C LEU A 950 6.11 17.55 -0.72
N VAL A 951 6.30 18.53 -1.61
CA VAL A 951 5.69 18.51 -2.95
C VAL A 951 6.17 17.31 -3.77
N ARG A 952 7.34 16.74 -3.46
CA ARG A 952 7.82 15.49 -4.09
C ARG A 952 6.90 14.29 -3.87
N SER A 953 6.20 14.26 -2.73
CA SER A 953 5.27 13.18 -2.37
C SER A 953 3.84 13.42 -2.88
N LEU A 954 3.57 14.58 -3.47
CA LEU A 954 2.25 14.94 -3.97
C LEU A 954 2.20 14.76 -5.50
N PRO A 955 1.04 14.36 -6.07
CA PRO A 955 0.87 14.21 -7.51
C PRO A 955 0.70 15.56 -8.24
N VAL A 956 1.39 16.61 -7.77
CA VAL A 956 1.25 17.98 -8.29
C VAL A 956 1.93 18.08 -9.65
N LYS A 957 1.13 18.42 -10.67
CA LYS A 957 1.61 18.69 -12.04
C LYS A 957 1.84 20.18 -12.27
N ARG A 958 1.00 21.04 -11.68
CA ARG A 958 1.10 22.50 -11.76
C ARG A 958 1.33 23.11 -10.40
N LEU A 959 2.47 23.78 -10.23
CA LEU A 959 2.85 24.44 -8.99
C LEU A 959 3.11 25.93 -9.20
N ASP A 960 2.37 26.78 -8.47
CA ASP A 960 2.71 28.18 -8.31
C ASP A 960 3.27 28.46 -6.91
N ALA A 961 4.56 28.78 -6.87
CA ALA A 961 5.29 29.17 -5.67
C ALA A 961 5.92 30.56 -5.84
N SER A 962 5.29 31.44 -6.64
CA SER A 962 5.72 32.82 -6.84
C SER A 962 5.76 33.61 -5.55
N GLU A 963 6.65 34.60 -5.45
CA GLU A 963 6.74 35.51 -4.28
C GLU A 963 6.94 34.81 -2.91
N THR A 964 7.34 33.54 -2.91
CA THR A 964 7.72 32.79 -1.72
C THR A 964 9.18 33.03 -1.35
N MET A 965 9.61 32.46 -0.23
CA MET A 965 10.98 32.58 0.29
C MET A 965 11.95 31.53 -0.29
N ILE A 966 11.54 30.83 -1.35
CA ILE A 966 12.30 29.74 -1.95
C ILE A 966 13.53 30.27 -2.68
N LYS A 967 14.63 29.54 -2.51
CA LYS A 967 15.94 29.83 -3.13
C LYS A 967 16.49 28.65 -3.92
N ASP A 968 16.14 27.44 -3.49
CA ASP A 968 16.61 26.18 -4.05
C ASP A 968 15.46 25.49 -4.79
N LEU A 969 15.74 25.01 -6.00
CA LEU A 969 14.80 24.28 -6.84
C LEU A 969 14.96 22.77 -6.72
N SER A 970 15.85 22.25 -5.86
CA SER A 970 16.06 20.81 -5.72
C SER A 970 14.77 20.02 -5.47
N PHE A 971 13.74 20.62 -4.84
CA PHE A 971 12.45 19.98 -4.58
C PHE A 971 11.74 19.47 -5.85
N VAL A 972 12.07 19.98 -7.04
CA VAL A 972 11.48 19.54 -8.32
C VAL A 972 12.10 18.25 -8.86
N THR A 973 13.30 17.88 -8.40
CA THR A 973 13.93 16.62 -8.79
C THR A 973 13.18 15.47 -8.10
N GLY A 974 12.67 14.52 -8.89
CA GLY A 974 11.87 13.40 -8.39
C GLY A 974 10.40 13.73 -8.12
N SER A 975 9.92 14.93 -8.47
CA SER A 975 8.49 15.27 -8.43
C SER A 975 7.78 15.07 -9.78
N GLN A 976 6.45 15.16 -9.78
CA GLN A 976 5.61 15.10 -10.98
C GLN A 976 5.33 16.47 -11.61
N ILE A 977 6.06 17.51 -11.19
CA ILE A 977 5.81 18.89 -11.64
C ILE A 977 6.22 19.04 -13.10
N GLU A 978 5.27 19.46 -13.93
CA GLU A 978 5.47 19.78 -15.34
C GLU A 978 5.46 21.30 -15.56
N ASP A 979 4.58 22.03 -14.86
CA ASP A 979 4.50 23.49 -14.92
C ASP A 979 4.90 24.10 -13.57
N LEU A 980 5.98 24.87 -13.58
CA LEU A 980 6.55 25.51 -12.41
C LEU A 980 6.58 27.02 -12.55
N THR A 981 5.89 27.71 -11.64
CA THR A 981 5.95 29.17 -11.51
C THR A 981 6.63 29.53 -10.19
N VAL A 982 7.77 30.21 -10.27
CA VAL A 982 8.55 30.72 -9.12
C VAL A 982 8.92 32.19 -9.35
N SER A 983 8.02 32.93 -10.00
CA SER A 983 8.21 34.33 -10.35
C SER A 983 8.44 35.18 -9.10
N ARG A 984 9.31 36.19 -9.21
CA ARG A 984 9.63 37.13 -8.11
C ARG A 984 10.11 36.47 -6.81
N THR A 985 10.68 35.27 -6.88
CA THR A 985 11.33 34.58 -5.75
C THR A 985 12.83 34.91 -5.64
N ALA A 986 13.48 34.37 -4.62
CA ALA A 986 14.91 34.53 -4.37
C ALA A 986 15.80 33.46 -5.04
N VAL A 987 15.26 32.72 -6.02
CA VAL A 987 15.99 31.70 -6.79
C VAL A 987 17.15 32.34 -7.55
N GLY A 988 18.35 31.78 -7.34
CA GLY A 988 19.60 32.26 -7.94
C GLY A 988 20.37 31.21 -8.75
N SER A 989 19.90 29.95 -8.76
CA SER A 989 20.51 28.84 -9.50
C SER A 989 19.43 27.94 -10.07
N LEU A 990 19.68 27.41 -11.27
CA LEU A 990 18.81 26.44 -11.96
C LEU A 990 19.33 25.00 -11.87
N SER A 991 20.41 24.76 -11.13
CA SER A 991 21.04 23.42 -11.04
C SER A 991 20.09 22.33 -10.54
N GLY A 992 19.12 22.66 -9.69
CA GLY A 992 18.10 21.73 -9.18
C GLY A 992 17.07 21.26 -10.22
N LEU A 993 17.08 21.78 -11.45
CA LEU A 993 16.19 21.35 -12.53
C LEU A 993 16.72 20.14 -13.33
N ARG A 994 18.00 19.77 -13.16
CA ARG A 994 18.59 18.63 -13.88
C ARG A 994 17.89 17.33 -13.47
N GLY A 995 17.39 16.58 -14.45
CA GLY A 995 16.64 15.34 -14.20
C GLY A 995 15.21 15.55 -13.68
N SER A 996 14.67 16.77 -13.77
CA SER A 996 13.26 17.06 -13.46
C SER A 996 12.33 16.88 -14.66
N ASN A 997 11.02 16.78 -14.39
CA ASN A 997 9.97 16.68 -15.41
C ASN A 997 9.44 18.03 -15.90
N VAL A 998 10.04 19.14 -15.46
CA VAL A 998 9.54 20.50 -15.74
C VAL A 998 9.66 20.82 -17.24
N ARG A 999 8.51 21.12 -17.85
CA ARG A 999 8.37 21.51 -19.27
C ARG A 999 8.07 22.99 -19.42
N ALA A 1000 7.37 23.60 -18.47
CA ALA A 1000 7.14 25.03 -18.42
C ALA A 1000 7.73 25.65 -17.16
N LEU A 1001 8.58 26.66 -17.32
CA LEU A 1001 9.25 27.35 -16.24
C LEU A 1001 9.03 28.86 -16.33
N TYR A 1002 8.40 29.43 -15.30
CA TYR A 1002 8.18 30.86 -15.16
C TYR A 1002 9.00 31.37 -13.97
N ILE A 1003 10.09 32.08 -14.26
CA ILE A 1003 11.05 32.60 -13.27
C ILE A 1003 11.25 34.12 -13.43
N ASN A 1004 10.27 34.80 -14.02
CA ASN A 1004 10.33 36.22 -14.28
C ASN A 1004 10.41 37.04 -12.98
N GLY A 1005 11.19 38.12 -13.00
CA GLY A 1005 11.42 38.99 -11.83
C GLY A 1005 12.27 38.38 -10.72
N THR A 1006 12.96 37.26 -10.96
CA THR A 1006 13.94 36.66 -10.03
C THR A 1006 15.32 37.33 -10.14
N ARG A 1007 16.23 37.04 -9.20
CA ARG A 1007 17.62 37.54 -9.22
C ARG A 1007 18.59 36.65 -10.02
N LEU A 1008 18.06 35.86 -10.96
CA LEU A 1008 18.85 34.94 -11.74
C LEU A 1008 19.80 35.69 -12.69
N ARG A 1009 21.08 35.28 -12.70
CA ARG A 1009 22.13 35.88 -13.55
C ARG A 1009 22.65 34.95 -14.64
N SER A 1010 22.46 33.65 -14.48
CA SER A 1010 22.99 32.62 -15.37
C SER A 1010 21.96 31.52 -15.59
N LEU A 1011 21.88 31.05 -16.82
CA LEU A 1011 21.06 29.91 -17.23
C LEU A 1011 21.80 28.57 -17.12
N THR A 1012 23.02 28.58 -16.57
CA THR A 1012 23.80 27.35 -16.34
C THR A 1012 23.01 26.40 -15.43
N GLY A 1013 22.94 25.13 -15.82
CA GLY A 1013 22.10 24.13 -15.13
C GLY A 1013 20.88 23.68 -15.94
N LEU A 1014 20.53 24.38 -17.03
CA LEU A 1014 19.49 23.94 -17.97
C LEU A 1014 19.97 22.85 -18.96
N ASP A 1015 21.26 22.51 -18.96
CA ASP A 1015 21.81 21.49 -19.84
C ASP A 1015 21.11 20.14 -19.62
N GLY A 1016 20.51 19.59 -20.70
CA GLY A 1016 19.81 18.30 -20.66
C GLY A 1016 18.40 18.34 -20.05
N VAL A 1017 17.83 19.51 -19.76
CA VAL A 1017 16.44 19.65 -19.30
C VAL A 1017 15.49 19.71 -20.50
N ASN A 1018 14.37 18.97 -20.46
CA ASN A 1018 13.39 18.91 -21.55
C ASN A 1018 12.38 20.07 -21.46
N LEU A 1019 12.86 21.31 -21.56
CA LEU A 1019 12.06 22.51 -21.36
C LEU A 1019 11.44 23.02 -22.68
N GLU A 1020 10.12 23.23 -22.69
CA GLU A 1020 9.34 23.69 -23.85
C GLU A 1020 8.92 25.17 -23.73
N HIS A 1021 8.66 25.63 -22.51
CA HIS A 1021 8.26 27.01 -22.21
C HIS A 1021 9.16 27.62 -21.15
N LEU A 1022 9.69 28.82 -21.43
CA LEU A 1022 10.56 29.54 -20.49
C LEU A 1022 10.22 31.03 -20.46
N ASP A 1023 9.94 31.55 -19.28
CA ASP A 1023 9.83 32.99 -19.02
C ASP A 1023 10.91 33.45 -18.04
N ILE A 1024 11.88 34.20 -18.55
CA ILE A 1024 12.97 34.83 -17.78
C ILE A 1024 12.85 36.35 -17.79
N SER A 1025 11.69 36.90 -18.10
CA SER A 1025 11.48 38.35 -18.16
C SER A 1025 11.86 39.04 -16.85
N ASP A 1026 12.34 40.28 -16.91
CA ASP A 1026 12.74 41.07 -15.74
C ASP A 1026 13.82 40.39 -14.85
N THR A 1027 14.70 39.57 -15.43
CA THR A 1027 15.87 38.96 -14.75
C THR A 1027 17.19 39.66 -15.09
N GLU A 1028 18.27 39.30 -14.39
CA GLU A 1028 19.64 39.82 -14.63
C GLU A 1028 20.42 38.96 -15.65
N VAL A 1029 19.77 38.05 -16.37
CA VAL A 1029 20.39 37.19 -17.37
C VAL A 1029 20.80 37.99 -18.60
N SER A 1030 22.07 37.84 -19.01
CA SER A 1030 22.62 38.52 -20.20
C SER A 1030 23.16 37.58 -21.27
N ASN A 1031 23.37 36.30 -20.94
CA ASN A 1031 23.89 35.28 -21.84
C ASN A 1031 22.86 34.15 -22.03
N LEU A 1032 22.39 33.99 -23.26
CA LEU A 1032 21.42 32.95 -23.64
C LEU A 1032 22.08 31.67 -24.20
N GLU A 1033 23.40 31.61 -24.32
CA GLU A 1033 24.11 30.44 -24.87
C GLU A 1033 23.72 29.09 -24.21
N PRO A 1034 23.47 29.01 -22.88
CA PRO A 1034 23.01 27.76 -22.25
C PRO A 1034 21.66 27.24 -22.73
N LEU A 1035 20.89 28.01 -23.50
CA LEU A 1035 19.64 27.54 -24.10
C LEU A 1035 19.85 26.67 -25.34
N ARG A 1036 21.05 26.69 -25.92
CA ARG A 1036 21.34 26.01 -27.20
C ARG A 1036 20.97 24.53 -27.15
N GLY A 1037 20.19 24.08 -28.13
CA GLY A 1037 19.79 22.68 -28.26
C GLY A 1037 18.58 22.26 -27.40
N LEU A 1038 18.01 23.18 -26.59
CA LEU A 1038 16.78 22.90 -25.86
C LEU A 1038 15.55 22.91 -26.79
N PRO A 1039 14.52 22.08 -26.53
CA PRO A 1039 13.30 22.00 -27.34
C PRO A 1039 12.29 23.14 -27.07
N LEU A 1040 12.79 24.36 -26.82
CA LEU A 1040 11.97 25.51 -26.46
C LEU A 1040 11.06 25.96 -27.61
N ARG A 1041 9.74 25.87 -27.38
CA ARG A 1041 8.68 26.38 -28.26
C ARG A 1041 8.27 27.80 -27.91
N SER A 1042 8.36 28.17 -26.63
CA SER A 1042 8.02 29.52 -26.16
C SER A 1042 9.11 30.10 -25.28
N LEU A 1043 9.50 31.34 -25.57
CA LEU A 1043 10.50 32.07 -24.80
C LEU A 1043 10.06 33.51 -24.57
N ALA A 1044 10.06 33.94 -23.30
CA ALA A 1044 9.86 35.33 -22.91
C ALA A 1044 11.11 35.87 -22.20
N ILE A 1045 11.64 36.97 -22.73
CA ILE A 1045 12.86 37.65 -22.30
C ILE A 1045 12.61 39.15 -22.11
N ASP A 1046 11.38 39.57 -21.84
CA ASP A 1046 11.02 40.98 -21.75
C ASP A 1046 11.85 41.69 -20.67
N SER A 1047 12.32 42.90 -20.97
CA SER A 1047 13.10 43.74 -20.05
C SER A 1047 14.36 43.06 -19.47
N THR A 1048 14.89 42.03 -20.13
CA THR A 1048 16.17 41.39 -19.76
C THR A 1048 17.35 42.02 -20.49
N PRO A 1049 18.54 42.13 -19.89
CA PRO A 1049 19.71 42.78 -20.49
C PRO A 1049 20.44 41.87 -21.52
N VAL A 1050 19.68 41.21 -22.41
CA VAL A 1050 20.22 40.35 -23.47
C VAL A 1050 20.55 41.16 -24.71
N ARG A 1051 21.82 41.12 -25.12
CA ARG A 1051 22.30 41.84 -26.32
C ARG A 1051 22.53 40.94 -27.53
N ASN A 1052 22.88 39.67 -27.32
CA ASN A 1052 23.12 38.72 -28.40
C ASN A 1052 21.95 37.73 -28.49
N LEU A 1053 21.29 37.72 -29.64
CA LEU A 1053 20.12 36.89 -29.93
C LEU A 1053 20.43 35.73 -30.90
N ASP A 1054 21.69 35.51 -31.29
CA ASP A 1054 22.06 34.50 -32.30
C ASP A 1054 21.64 33.08 -31.92
N VAL A 1055 21.65 32.76 -30.62
CA VAL A 1055 21.23 31.44 -30.12
C VAL A 1055 19.79 31.10 -30.53
N LEU A 1056 18.92 32.09 -30.74
CA LEU A 1056 17.53 31.89 -31.15
C LEU A 1056 17.44 31.13 -32.49
N ARG A 1057 18.45 31.23 -33.36
CA ARG A 1057 18.52 30.48 -34.63
C ARG A 1057 18.64 28.98 -34.44
N SER A 1058 19.14 28.54 -33.28
CA SER A 1058 19.33 27.13 -32.95
C SER A 1058 18.12 26.50 -32.22
N LEU A 1059 17.10 27.30 -31.89
CA LEU A 1059 15.96 26.87 -31.08
C LEU A 1059 14.69 26.72 -31.92
N PRO A 1060 13.83 25.73 -31.64
CA PRO A 1060 12.57 25.51 -32.35
C PRO A 1060 11.44 26.44 -31.84
N ILE A 1061 11.73 27.74 -31.66
CA ILE A 1061 10.79 28.70 -31.06
C ILE A 1061 9.65 29.03 -32.03
N VAL A 1062 8.43 28.97 -31.50
CA VAL A 1062 7.17 29.32 -32.17
C VAL A 1062 6.59 30.62 -31.61
N HIS A 1063 6.81 30.91 -30.32
CA HIS A 1063 6.34 32.11 -29.65
C HIS A 1063 7.49 32.83 -28.93
N LEU A 1064 7.72 34.11 -29.26
CA LEU A 1064 8.81 34.90 -28.68
C LEU A 1064 8.29 36.23 -28.11
N SER A 1065 8.61 36.53 -26.85
CA SER A 1065 8.44 37.87 -26.29
C SER A 1065 9.80 38.48 -25.97
N CYS A 1066 10.12 39.62 -26.57
CA CYS A 1066 11.40 40.30 -26.46
C CYS A 1066 11.25 41.83 -26.39
N ARG A 1067 10.33 42.31 -25.57
CA ARG A 1067 10.08 43.74 -25.37
C ARG A 1067 11.17 44.36 -24.50
N ASN A 1068 11.52 45.63 -24.76
CA ASN A 1068 12.41 46.43 -23.91
C ASN A 1068 13.82 45.82 -23.63
N LEU A 1069 14.41 45.10 -24.58
CA LEU A 1069 15.75 44.50 -24.43
C LEU A 1069 16.92 45.51 -24.38
N GLY A 1070 16.68 46.77 -24.74
CA GLY A 1070 17.73 47.78 -24.84
C GLY A 1070 18.74 47.55 -25.97
N THR A 1071 18.40 46.70 -26.95
CA THR A 1071 19.12 46.54 -28.23
C THR A 1071 18.23 47.03 -29.39
N SER A 1072 18.85 47.62 -30.40
CA SER A 1072 18.22 47.95 -31.69
C SER A 1072 18.61 46.98 -32.81
N ASP A 1073 19.49 46.01 -32.53
CA ASP A 1073 19.92 44.98 -33.47
C ASP A 1073 19.08 43.72 -33.32
N TYR A 1074 18.16 43.53 -34.28
CA TYR A 1074 17.29 42.36 -34.37
C TYR A 1074 17.71 41.39 -35.49
N SER A 1075 18.90 41.56 -36.07
CA SER A 1075 19.34 40.80 -37.26
C SER A 1075 19.31 39.28 -37.07
N ALA A 1076 19.53 38.80 -35.84
CA ALA A 1076 19.41 37.40 -35.43
C ALA A 1076 18.03 36.79 -35.70
N LEU A 1077 16.96 37.61 -35.69
CA LEU A 1077 15.58 37.16 -35.92
C LEU A 1077 15.26 36.88 -37.39
N LYS A 1078 16.12 37.34 -38.32
CA LYS A 1078 15.90 37.21 -39.76
C LYS A 1078 15.75 35.74 -40.18
N GLY A 1079 14.62 35.42 -40.82
CA GLY A 1079 14.31 34.11 -41.38
C GLY A 1079 13.86 33.04 -40.37
N LEU A 1080 13.66 33.39 -39.08
CA LEU A 1080 13.12 32.45 -38.09
C LEU A 1080 11.66 32.08 -38.41
N ARG A 1081 11.27 30.85 -38.07
CA ARG A 1081 9.91 30.29 -38.29
C ARG A 1081 9.01 30.48 -37.07
N ILE A 1082 8.93 31.70 -36.56
CA ILE A 1082 8.12 32.08 -35.40
C ILE A 1082 6.69 32.43 -35.88
N GLU A 1083 5.66 32.03 -35.12
CA GLU A 1083 4.26 32.33 -35.40
C GLU A 1083 3.77 33.59 -34.67
N SER A 1084 4.20 33.79 -33.42
CA SER A 1084 3.83 34.96 -32.61
C SER A 1084 5.06 35.65 -32.02
N ILE A 1085 5.15 36.98 -32.19
CA ILE A 1085 6.21 37.78 -31.58
C ILE A 1085 5.66 39.01 -30.85
N SER A 1086 6.24 39.33 -29.69
CA SER A 1086 6.02 40.61 -28.99
C SER A 1086 7.32 41.41 -28.89
N ILE A 1087 7.33 42.63 -29.43
CA ILE A 1087 8.49 43.51 -29.55
C ILE A 1087 8.09 44.97 -29.36
N ALA A 1088 8.88 45.74 -28.60
CA ALA A 1088 8.55 47.13 -28.30
C ALA A 1088 8.91 48.08 -29.46
N ASP A 1089 10.09 47.91 -30.07
CA ASP A 1089 10.58 48.73 -31.18
C ASP A 1089 10.23 48.12 -32.54
N LEU A 1090 8.95 48.25 -32.93
CA LEU A 1090 8.45 47.79 -34.21
C LEU A 1090 9.13 48.46 -35.40
N ALA A 1091 9.57 49.73 -35.25
CA ALA A 1091 10.18 50.49 -36.33
C ALA A 1091 11.52 49.89 -36.75
N SER A 1092 12.40 49.59 -35.79
CA SER A 1092 13.71 48.99 -36.05
C SER A 1092 13.64 47.53 -36.50
N ALA A 1093 12.60 46.79 -36.08
CA ALA A 1093 12.43 45.38 -36.44
C ALA A 1093 11.65 45.14 -37.75
N ARG A 1094 11.00 46.18 -38.30
CA ARG A 1094 10.02 46.09 -39.39
C ARG A 1094 10.48 45.27 -40.59
N ASP A 1095 11.67 45.58 -41.12
CA ASP A 1095 12.19 44.91 -42.32
C ASP A 1095 12.62 43.47 -42.05
N ILE A 1096 12.97 43.15 -40.80
CA ILE A 1096 13.33 41.80 -40.39
C ILE A 1096 12.07 40.94 -40.20
N LEU A 1097 11.00 41.48 -39.60
CA LEU A 1097 9.73 40.78 -39.42
C LEU A 1097 9.11 40.34 -40.76
N LYS A 1098 9.26 41.14 -41.82
CA LYS A 1098 8.82 40.79 -43.18
C LYS A 1098 9.50 39.55 -43.75
N THR A 1099 10.69 39.19 -43.25
CA THR A 1099 11.45 38.03 -43.74
C THR A 1099 11.06 36.72 -43.07
N MET A 1100 10.18 36.75 -42.06
CA MET A 1100 9.74 35.57 -41.32
C MET A 1100 8.58 34.88 -42.02
N PRO A 1101 8.71 33.61 -42.46
CA PRO A 1101 7.72 32.96 -43.32
C PRO A 1101 6.42 32.56 -42.61
N ASN A 1102 6.43 32.39 -41.28
CA ASN A 1102 5.30 31.84 -40.51
C ASN A 1102 4.63 32.84 -39.57
N LEU A 1103 5.04 34.12 -39.59
CA LEU A 1103 4.58 35.10 -38.62
C LEU A 1103 3.12 35.49 -38.88
N THR A 1104 2.25 35.24 -37.90
CA THR A 1104 0.79 35.52 -37.98
C THR A 1104 0.33 36.50 -36.90
N VAL A 1105 1.06 36.66 -35.80
CA VAL A 1105 0.68 37.56 -34.70
C VAL A 1105 1.86 38.42 -34.25
N VAL A 1106 1.65 39.74 -34.16
CA VAL A 1106 2.64 40.71 -33.66
C VAL A 1106 2.02 41.57 -32.56
N ASN A 1107 2.63 41.60 -31.37
CA ASN A 1107 2.12 42.34 -30.21
C ASN A 1107 0.64 42.06 -29.88
N GLY A 1108 0.18 40.83 -30.11
CA GLY A 1108 -1.21 40.42 -29.89
C GLY A 1108 -2.18 40.79 -31.02
N PHE A 1109 -1.70 41.34 -32.13
CA PHE A 1109 -2.51 41.64 -33.32
C PHE A 1109 -2.23 40.65 -34.45
N GLU A 1110 -3.28 40.06 -35.02
CA GLU A 1110 -3.17 39.23 -36.21
C GLU A 1110 -2.72 40.05 -37.43
N ILE A 1111 -1.70 39.58 -38.14
CA ILE A 1111 -1.22 40.15 -39.39
C ILE A 1111 -1.67 39.26 -40.56
N ARG A 1112 -2.25 39.86 -41.60
CA ARG A 1112 -2.60 39.12 -42.83
C ARG A 1112 -1.33 38.78 -43.61
N ALA A 1113 -1.30 37.59 -44.21
CA ALA A 1113 -0.19 37.12 -45.04
C ALA A 1113 0.24 38.19 -46.05
N GLY A 1114 1.46 38.73 -45.88
CA GLY A 1114 2.07 39.71 -46.77
C GLY A 1114 1.93 41.20 -46.39
N ALA A 1115 1.30 41.57 -45.27
CA ALA A 1115 1.11 42.99 -44.90
C ALA A 1115 1.80 43.36 -43.57
N VAL A 1116 3.11 43.64 -43.62
CA VAL A 1116 3.77 44.53 -42.63
C VAL A 1116 3.85 45.93 -43.25
N GLU A 1117 2.69 46.48 -43.63
CA GLU A 1117 2.58 47.84 -44.15
C GLU A 1117 1.80 48.75 -43.21
N ASN A 1118 2.52 49.78 -42.74
CA ASN A 1118 2.08 51.03 -42.13
C ASN A 1118 0.83 50.94 -41.26
N ARG A 1119 1.02 50.87 -39.95
CA ARG A 1119 0.21 51.67 -39.04
C ARG A 1119 1.12 52.42 -38.10
N ASP A 1120 1.19 53.72 -38.37
CA ASP A 1120 1.70 54.74 -37.48
C ASP A 1120 1.01 54.68 -36.12
N GLU A 1121 1.75 55.23 -35.17
CA GLU A 1121 1.32 55.74 -33.88
C GLU A 1121 -0.04 56.49 -34.01
N ASP A 1122 -0.94 56.27 -33.06
CA ASP A 1122 -2.28 56.88 -32.90
C ASP A 1122 -3.50 56.33 -33.68
N ARG A 1123 -4.44 55.79 -32.88
CA ARG A 1123 -5.88 55.47 -33.14
C ARG A 1123 -6.22 54.21 -33.95
N ALA A 1124 -6.62 53.14 -33.24
CA ALA A 1124 -7.91 52.45 -33.43
C ALA A 1124 -8.11 51.38 -32.35
N ILE A 1125 -8.94 51.70 -31.36
CA ILE A 1125 -9.58 50.77 -30.44
C ILE A 1125 -10.72 50.11 -31.23
N ASP A 1126 -10.63 48.81 -31.49
CA ASP A 1126 -11.83 47.99 -31.69
C ASP A 1126 -12.07 47.24 -30.38
N ARG A 1127 -13.15 47.61 -29.67
CA ARG A 1127 -13.50 47.07 -28.36
C ARG A 1127 -14.17 45.71 -28.57
N ARG A 1128 -13.44 44.63 -28.35
CA ARG A 1128 -13.99 43.38 -27.80
C ARG A 1128 -13.14 42.96 -26.60
N PRO A 1129 -13.74 42.64 -25.45
CA PRO A 1129 -12.99 42.41 -24.22
C PRO A 1129 -12.30 41.05 -24.25
N PRO A 1130 -10.98 40.96 -23.99
CA PRO A 1130 -10.39 39.73 -23.49
C PRO A 1130 -10.56 39.65 -21.97
N ILE A 1131 -10.77 38.42 -21.53
CA ILE A 1131 -10.99 37.94 -20.17
C ILE A 1131 -9.92 38.50 -19.21
N ARG A 1132 -10.36 39.03 -18.05
CA ARG A 1132 -9.52 39.61 -16.99
C ARG A 1132 -8.48 38.60 -16.49
N LYS A 1133 -7.21 39.01 -16.45
CA LYS A 1133 -6.19 38.44 -15.54
C LYS A 1133 -6.37 39.06 -14.13
N PRO A 1134 -6.15 38.32 -13.03
CA PRO A 1134 -6.18 38.90 -11.68
C PRO A 1134 -5.01 39.87 -11.50
N GLY A 1135 -5.30 41.02 -10.88
CA GLY A 1135 -4.40 42.15 -10.75
C GLY A 1135 -3.32 41.97 -9.69
N GLY A 1136 -2.07 42.23 -10.07
CA GLY A 1136 -1.02 42.64 -9.14
C GLY A 1136 -0.96 44.16 -9.07
N GLY A 1137 -1.10 44.74 -7.88
CA GLY A 1137 -0.83 46.14 -7.66
C GLY A 1137 -1.04 46.57 -6.23
N LEU A 1138 0.05 46.77 -5.48
CA LEU A 1138 0.21 47.91 -4.58
C LEU A 1138 1.67 48.03 -4.12
N ARG A 1139 2.38 49.00 -4.68
CA ARG A 1139 3.57 49.61 -4.07
C ARG A 1139 3.27 51.08 -3.77
N ARG A 1140 3.68 51.49 -2.57
CA ARG A 1140 3.83 52.84 -1.99
C ARG A 1140 2.61 53.47 -1.31
N GLN A 1141 2.65 53.49 0.03
CA GLN A 1141 2.85 54.72 0.81
C GLN A 1141 3.32 54.38 2.24
N MET A 1142 4.32 55.13 2.72
CA MET A 1142 5.07 55.08 4.00
C MET A 1142 6.21 54.06 4.12
#